data_AF-A0A351H7T1-F1
#
_entry.id   AF-A0A351H7T1-F1
#
_cell.length_a   1.000
_cell.length_b   1.000
_cell.length_c   1.000
_cell.angle_alpha   90.00
_cell.angle_beta   90.00
_cell.angle_gamma   90.00
#
_symmetry.space_group_name_H-M   'P 1'
#
loop_
_entity.id
_entity.type
_entity.pdbx_description
1 polymer ?
#
loop_
_entity_poly.entity_id
_entity_poly.type
_entity_poly.pdbx_seq_one_letter_code
_entity_poly.pdbx_strand_id
1 'polypeptide(L)'
;MKIKKNLSITAIAALILSLFCNIPAFVSAEPTDGCYIDFSQYEFKPLTTDVYSEFKKDNPNVTPTAANMYDVDIYNGSEVGKYSIIEDGEATGGKYLNYVKNQDGNNGGLYNYTFVANPTGNYSTSGGDYHTVLTGGAAYSMRIRYKVENVDGEKYNLNLFTAVTASVATPNAPQNLSYVKKGIVNTDGWVEETYTFTAPVTTEGKLNSLLIGFNPLTAGTSSSRPANGVEYTFSVSIDYIKIAAVQFAPQHMEIDFSNYAANKVVNNNGSLADDKDALWTVVNEKTDKAYMSYPSSGAMTNDGSLPYGFMANPTGSGSFNDKDNAFILEDGAEYRISFKYRLTNSADGGTLTFKVGATGGSSCMNAWSGANTSIQLYPLDGTGSAVLSASDDWKTVSYTFTMSTTSTTARRSMQVAFVPNAAQRAAKYTFDVDDIVVDRISAVTIVDENGNKTVQKGAPATPADDRIGFGGNTADEVAFDTTKTEVYTRPTAECIDRTEYYYDSQMTRPIDFMSFSVVDEVVYSKRILKQSSVNQVAFCGFDGKTMYRSSVQWVNNTFSGNMCYSNSADHQVWDIVDTQSYTGSKSMHMALSSTYPDARKYLYIGNGYEYEDNVTYHVSLRIKKDAETEQNGNLKITLGGGGDVYGRFISGGDGSVITIPAGALSDEWTEYTIPITFIPQTIDQSGFENYNEDYYRGPTLKFDTDSSVAVYLDTVTISTVCGPVSGELIDTNANVNTQELRITSSYTDNADGKIVLAGTAYDIVERGILAKSSTNTAALDEGG
;
A
#
# COMPACT_ATOMS: atom_id res chain seq x y z
N MET A 1 -56.56 14.66 -31.30
CA MET A 1 -55.82 13.46 -30.86
C MET A 1 -54.40 13.90 -30.53
N LYS A 2 -54.11 14.20 -29.25
CA LYS A 2 -52.80 14.68 -28.77
C LYS A 2 -52.10 13.51 -28.07
N ILE A 3 -51.11 12.91 -28.71
CA ILE A 3 -50.27 11.88 -28.08
C ILE A 3 -49.14 12.60 -27.35
N LYS A 4 -49.20 12.61 -26.01
CA LYS A 4 -48.07 12.91 -25.14
C LYS A 4 -47.08 11.75 -25.23
N LYS A 5 -45.87 11.98 -25.74
CA LYS A 5 -44.74 11.08 -25.49
C LYS A 5 -44.14 11.45 -24.14
N ASN A 6 -44.34 10.61 -23.14
CA ASN A 6 -43.57 10.64 -21.90
C ASN A 6 -42.17 10.10 -22.23
N LEU A 7 -41.14 10.94 -22.20
CA LEU A 7 -39.77 10.47 -22.06
C LEU A 7 -39.64 9.83 -20.66
N SER A 8 -39.10 8.60 -20.59
CA SER A 8 -38.86 7.94 -19.30
C SER A 8 -37.78 8.69 -18.52
N ILE A 9 -37.91 8.66 -17.18
CA ILE A 9 -36.92 9.23 -16.25
C ILE A 9 -35.54 8.60 -16.48
N THR A 10 -35.47 7.36 -16.97
CA THR A 10 -34.21 6.68 -17.35
C THR A 10 -33.54 7.32 -18.57
N ALA A 11 -34.31 7.81 -19.55
CA ALA A 11 -33.75 8.53 -20.69
C ALA A 11 -33.27 9.93 -20.29
N ILE A 12 -33.93 10.57 -19.32
CA ILE A 12 -33.50 11.86 -18.76
C ILE A 12 -32.25 11.67 -17.88
N ALA A 13 -32.17 10.60 -17.09
CA ALA A 13 -30.98 10.27 -16.30
C ALA A 13 -29.78 9.91 -17.18
N ALA A 14 -29.99 9.16 -18.27
CA ALA A 14 -28.94 8.87 -19.26
C ALA A 14 -28.52 10.14 -20.02
N LEU A 15 -29.45 11.06 -20.34
CA LEU A 15 -29.11 12.33 -20.96
C LEU A 15 -28.35 13.24 -19.99
N ILE A 16 -28.75 13.29 -18.72
CA ILE A 16 -28.09 14.07 -17.66
C ILE A 16 -26.70 13.48 -17.35
N LEU A 17 -26.54 12.15 -17.24
CA LEU A 17 -25.20 11.54 -17.12
C LEU A 17 -24.35 11.81 -18.38
N SER A 18 -24.93 11.75 -19.59
CA SER A 18 -24.18 12.06 -20.82
C SER A 18 -23.82 13.55 -20.96
N LEU A 19 -24.57 14.45 -20.28
CA LEU A 19 -24.30 15.89 -20.18
C LEU A 19 -23.27 16.22 -19.10
N PHE A 20 -23.00 15.30 -18.15
CA PHE A 20 -21.93 15.44 -17.15
C PHE A 20 -20.66 14.64 -17.48
N CYS A 21 -20.72 13.70 -18.44
CA CYS A 21 -19.58 12.87 -18.83
C CYS A 21 -18.88 13.29 -20.13
N ASN A 22 -19.25 14.42 -20.76
CA ASN A 22 -18.53 14.90 -21.92
C ASN A 22 -18.34 16.41 -21.89
N ILE A 23 -17.06 16.78 -22.07
CA ILE A 23 -16.47 18.12 -22.14
C ILE A 23 -16.11 18.70 -20.76
N PRO A 24 -14.88 18.45 -20.24
CA PRO A 24 -14.25 19.51 -19.45
C PRO A 24 -14.15 20.74 -20.36
N ALA A 25 -14.77 21.84 -19.93
CA ALA A 25 -14.53 23.13 -20.53
C ALA A 25 -13.04 23.44 -20.36
N PHE A 26 -12.27 23.28 -21.45
CA PHE A 26 -10.86 23.63 -21.48
C PHE A 26 -10.76 25.15 -21.48
N VAL A 27 -10.46 25.69 -20.30
CA VAL A 27 -10.03 27.07 -20.12
C VAL A 27 -8.51 27.05 -20.01
N SER A 28 -7.85 27.85 -20.84
CA SER A 28 -6.45 28.29 -20.82
C SER A 28 -5.98 28.91 -19.48
N ALA A 29 -6.20 28.23 -18.36
CA ALA A 29 -5.65 28.61 -17.07
C ALA A 29 -4.60 27.57 -16.66
N GLU A 30 -3.57 28.02 -15.94
CA GLU A 30 -2.71 27.14 -15.14
C GLU A 30 -3.62 26.09 -14.49
N PRO A 31 -3.41 24.79 -14.76
CA PRO A 31 -4.36 23.80 -14.28
C PRO A 31 -4.34 23.88 -12.76
N THR A 32 -5.48 24.26 -12.19
CA THR A 32 -5.60 24.61 -10.77
C THR A 32 -5.17 23.43 -9.88
N ASP A 33 -5.26 22.20 -10.41
CA ASP A 33 -4.89 20.94 -9.77
C ASP A 33 -3.90 20.08 -10.60
N GLY A 34 -3.28 20.64 -11.67
CA GLY A 34 -2.34 19.92 -12.52
C GLY A 34 -2.85 19.38 -13.88
N CYS A 35 -1.93 18.91 -14.74
CA CYS A 35 -2.19 18.36 -16.07
C CYS A 35 -2.08 16.83 -16.08
N TYR A 36 -3.07 16.12 -16.64
CA TYR A 36 -3.01 14.67 -16.84
C TYR A 36 -3.04 14.35 -18.33
N ILE A 37 -2.03 13.62 -18.80
CA ILE A 37 -1.84 13.21 -20.20
C ILE A 37 -1.98 11.69 -20.25
N ASP A 38 -3.10 11.24 -20.82
CA ASP A 38 -3.35 9.86 -21.22
C ASP A 38 -3.34 9.81 -22.75
N PHE A 39 -2.52 8.93 -23.31
CA PHE A 39 -2.34 8.85 -24.75
C PHE A 39 -3.50 8.18 -25.50
N SER A 40 -4.50 7.64 -24.80
CA SER A 40 -5.71 7.08 -25.40
C SER A 40 -6.58 8.11 -26.13
N GLN A 41 -6.55 9.36 -25.68
CA GLN A 41 -7.31 10.50 -26.24
C GLN A 41 -6.44 11.48 -27.03
N TYR A 42 -5.15 11.16 -27.18
CA TYR A 42 -4.17 12.07 -27.79
C TYR A 42 -4.31 12.09 -29.31
N GLU A 43 -4.44 13.29 -29.88
CA GLU A 43 -4.52 13.50 -31.33
C GLU A 43 -3.15 13.26 -31.98
N PHE A 44 -2.85 12.00 -32.27
CA PHE A 44 -1.55 11.59 -32.79
C PHE A 44 -1.32 12.04 -34.24
N LYS A 45 -0.40 12.99 -34.45
CA LYS A 45 -0.11 13.62 -35.75
C LYS A 45 1.39 13.89 -35.94
N PRO A 46 2.22 12.83 -36.11
CA PRO A 46 3.64 12.99 -36.33
C PRO A 46 3.95 13.54 -37.73
N LEU A 47 5.06 14.25 -37.88
CA LEU A 47 5.66 14.53 -39.19
C LEU A 47 6.45 13.31 -39.66
N THR A 48 5.86 12.52 -40.55
CA THR A 48 6.50 11.36 -41.17
C THR A 48 7.31 11.76 -42.41
N THR A 49 8.14 10.86 -42.93
CA THR A 49 8.89 11.06 -44.18
C THR A 49 7.99 11.37 -45.37
N ASP A 50 6.84 10.72 -45.47
CA ASP A 50 5.87 10.95 -46.55
C ASP A 50 5.25 12.35 -46.45
N VAL A 51 4.80 12.74 -45.24
CA VAL A 51 4.22 14.06 -44.99
C VAL A 51 5.25 15.16 -45.21
N TYR A 52 6.51 14.95 -44.81
CA TYR A 52 7.60 15.88 -45.09
C TYR A 52 7.82 16.06 -46.59
N SER A 53 7.90 14.95 -47.32
CA SER A 53 8.16 14.94 -48.77
C SER A 53 7.05 15.64 -49.54
N GLU A 54 5.78 15.39 -49.17
CA GLU A 54 4.63 16.09 -49.71
C GLU A 54 4.67 17.59 -49.39
N PHE A 55 4.89 17.95 -48.12
CA PHE A 55 4.98 19.35 -47.70
C PHE A 55 6.07 20.12 -48.47
N LYS A 56 7.24 19.50 -48.68
CA LYS A 56 8.37 20.12 -49.40
C LYS A 56 8.14 20.24 -50.90
N LYS A 57 7.31 19.38 -51.49
CA LYS A 57 6.89 19.52 -52.89
C LYS A 57 6.12 20.82 -53.10
N ASP A 58 5.24 21.14 -52.17
CA ASP A 58 4.39 22.34 -52.23
C ASP A 58 5.10 23.58 -51.66
N ASN A 59 6.03 23.39 -50.72
CA ASN A 59 6.70 24.45 -49.96
C ASN A 59 8.22 24.23 -49.89
N PRO A 60 8.96 24.32 -51.01
CA PRO A 60 10.37 23.90 -51.09
C PRO A 60 11.29 24.59 -50.08
N ASN A 61 11.05 25.88 -49.82
CA ASN A 61 11.90 26.73 -48.97
C ASN A 61 11.37 26.90 -47.53
N VAL A 62 10.28 26.24 -47.15
CA VAL A 62 9.66 26.40 -45.83
C VAL A 62 9.98 25.20 -44.95
N THR A 63 10.22 25.42 -43.66
CA THR A 63 10.40 24.34 -42.68
C THR A 63 9.03 23.90 -42.17
N PRO A 64 8.67 22.60 -42.20
CA PRO A 64 7.44 22.12 -41.60
C PRO A 64 7.49 22.29 -40.08
N THR A 65 6.50 22.96 -39.51
CA THR A 65 6.40 23.19 -38.06
C THR A 65 5.06 22.73 -37.48
N ALA A 66 4.11 22.28 -38.30
CA ALA A 66 2.79 21.87 -37.85
C ALA A 66 2.76 20.34 -37.60
N ALA A 67 3.39 19.89 -36.50
CA ALA A 67 3.20 18.55 -35.95
C ALA A 67 3.38 18.58 -34.42
N ASN A 68 2.83 17.60 -33.71
CA ASN A 68 3.08 17.44 -32.26
C ASN A 68 4.28 16.54 -31.96
N MET A 69 4.79 15.81 -32.96
CA MET A 69 5.93 14.89 -32.88
C MET A 69 6.64 14.82 -34.24
N TYR A 70 7.91 14.46 -34.28
CA TYR A 70 8.70 14.42 -35.52
C TYR A 70 9.49 13.10 -35.66
N ASP A 71 9.12 12.28 -36.65
CA ASP A 71 9.85 11.06 -37.03
C ASP A 71 11.12 11.39 -37.84
N VAL A 72 11.15 12.59 -38.42
CA VAL A 72 12.22 13.09 -39.29
C VAL A 72 12.85 14.38 -38.77
N ASP A 73 14.09 14.65 -39.19
CA ASP A 73 14.70 15.96 -39.04
C ASP A 73 13.95 17.00 -39.89
N ILE A 74 13.35 17.99 -39.24
CA ILE A 74 12.50 19.00 -39.89
C ILE A 74 13.26 19.87 -40.92
N TYR A 75 14.60 19.91 -40.89
CA TYR A 75 15.38 20.74 -41.80
C TYR A 75 15.70 20.04 -43.12
N ASN A 76 15.90 18.72 -43.11
CA ASN A 76 16.38 17.97 -44.27
C ASN A 76 15.55 16.71 -44.60
N GLY A 77 14.58 16.33 -43.76
CA GLY A 77 13.71 15.17 -43.97
C GLY A 77 14.37 13.82 -43.72
N SER A 78 15.60 13.80 -43.20
CA SER A 78 16.27 12.55 -42.84
C SER A 78 15.52 11.86 -41.71
N GLU A 79 15.39 10.54 -41.84
CA GLU A 79 14.73 9.72 -40.84
C GLU A 79 15.53 9.75 -39.53
N VAL A 80 14.84 9.88 -38.40
CA VAL A 80 15.45 9.90 -37.07
C VAL A 80 14.96 8.70 -36.27
N GLY A 81 13.65 8.57 -36.13
CA GLY A 81 12.98 7.51 -35.39
C GLY A 81 11.51 7.49 -35.70
N LYS A 82 10.74 6.73 -34.94
CA LYS A 82 9.30 6.58 -35.17
C LYS A 82 8.51 6.71 -33.89
N TYR A 83 7.60 7.68 -33.87
CA TYR A 83 6.54 7.75 -32.89
C TYR A 83 5.35 6.86 -33.30
N SER A 84 4.64 6.32 -32.32
CA SER A 84 3.43 5.52 -32.52
C SER A 84 2.57 5.51 -31.26
N ILE A 85 1.27 5.32 -31.41
CA ILE A 85 0.38 4.94 -30.30
C ILE A 85 0.12 3.44 -30.43
N ILE A 86 0.39 2.69 -29.37
CA ILE A 86 0.28 1.24 -29.34
C ILE A 86 -0.84 0.84 -28.38
N GLU A 87 -1.70 -0.09 -28.79
CA GLU A 87 -2.73 -0.68 -27.92
C GLU A 87 -2.06 -1.66 -26.94
N ASP A 88 -2.41 -1.54 -25.66
CA ASP A 88 -1.89 -2.38 -24.59
C ASP A 88 -2.91 -2.48 -23.46
N GLY A 89 -3.31 -3.71 -23.11
CA GLY A 89 -4.25 -3.95 -22.03
C GLY A 89 -3.71 -3.61 -20.63
N GLU A 90 -2.39 -3.48 -20.49
CA GLU A 90 -1.73 -3.06 -19.25
C GLU A 90 -1.57 -1.53 -19.12
N ALA A 91 -1.86 -0.76 -20.18
CA ALA A 91 -1.84 0.70 -20.17
C ALA A 91 -3.16 1.26 -19.61
N THR A 92 -3.09 2.37 -18.87
CA THR A 92 -4.25 2.93 -18.13
C THR A 92 -5.42 3.27 -19.06
N GLY A 93 -5.11 3.83 -20.24
CA GLY A 93 -6.09 4.16 -21.28
C GLY A 93 -6.27 3.09 -22.36
N GLY A 94 -5.71 1.89 -22.16
CA GLY A 94 -5.61 0.84 -23.16
C GLY A 94 -4.58 1.12 -24.27
N LYS A 95 -3.87 2.26 -24.19
CA LYS A 95 -2.91 2.75 -25.19
C LYS A 95 -1.73 3.44 -24.54
N TYR A 96 -0.57 3.39 -25.17
CA TYR A 96 0.62 4.15 -24.75
C TYR A 96 1.33 4.81 -25.93
N LEU A 97 2.08 5.89 -25.65
CA LEU A 97 2.97 6.51 -26.62
C LEU A 97 4.29 5.75 -26.69
N ASN A 98 4.71 5.38 -27.89
CA ASN A 98 5.97 4.70 -28.13
C ASN A 98 6.85 5.49 -29.10
N TYR A 99 8.12 5.67 -28.73
CA TYR A 99 9.16 6.18 -29.62
C TYR A 99 10.25 5.13 -29.80
N VAL A 100 10.64 4.87 -31.04
CA VAL A 100 11.77 3.99 -31.38
C VAL A 100 12.78 4.81 -32.18
N LYS A 101 14.00 4.95 -31.66
CA LYS A 101 15.11 5.56 -32.39
C LYS A 101 15.61 4.57 -33.44
N ASN A 102 15.66 4.98 -34.71
CA ASN A 102 16.20 4.11 -35.76
C ASN A 102 17.72 4.04 -35.65
N GLN A 103 18.28 2.83 -35.69
CA GLN A 103 19.72 2.59 -35.52
C GLN A 103 20.57 3.43 -36.50
N ASP A 104 20.15 3.49 -37.77
CA ASP A 104 20.84 4.23 -38.84
C ASP A 104 20.28 5.64 -39.05
N GLY A 105 19.25 6.02 -38.28
CA GLY A 105 18.60 7.33 -38.38
C GLY A 105 19.51 8.45 -37.87
N ASN A 106 19.32 9.65 -38.40
CA ASN A 106 20.02 10.85 -37.96
C ASN A 106 19.82 11.07 -36.44
N ASN A 107 20.87 11.51 -35.75
CA ASN A 107 20.78 11.77 -34.31
C ASN A 107 20.12 13.15 -34.01
N GLY A 108 19.93 13.99 -35.03
CA GLY A 108 18.95 15.09 -35.04
C GLY A 108 19.12 16.13 -33.94
N GLY A 109 18.12 16.97 -33.70
CA GLY A 109 18.07 17.92 -32.58
C GLY A 109 17.13 17.48 -31.46
N LEU A 110 17.05 18.23 -30.36
CA LEU A 110 16.13 17.92 -29.23
C LEU A 110 14.66 17.82 -29.65
N TYR A 111 14.27 18.56 -30.69
CA TYR A 111 12.92 18.55 -31.25
C TYR A 111 12.49 17.18 -31.78
N ASN A 112 13.42 16.27 -32.09
CA ASN A 112 13.12 14.91 -32.51
C ASN A 112 12.80 13.95 -31.36
N TYR A 113 13.08 14.35 -30.12
CA TYR A 113 12.96 13.50 -28.93
C TYR A 113 11.96 14.04 -27.93
N THR A 114 11.05 14.91 -28.38
CA THR A 114 10.12 15.63 -27.53
C THR A 114 8.75 15.73 -28.18
N PHE A 115 7.74 15.88 -27.34
CA PHE A 115 6.35 16.06 -27.75
C PHE A 115 5.71 17.17 -26.92
N VAL A 116 4.57 17.66 -27.43
CA VAL A 116 3.77 18.68 -26.74
C VAL A 116 3.05 18.04 -25.56
N ALA A 117 3.35 18.50 -24.35
CA ALA A 117 2.82 17.92 -23.12
C ALA A 117 1.43 18.50 -22.81
N ASN A 118 0.40 18.08 -23.55
CA ASN A 118 -0.99 18.44 -23.28
C ASN A 118 -1.94 17.24 -23.36
N PRO A 119 -3.11 17.26 -22.67
CA PRO A 119 -4.00 16.10 -22.57
C PRO A 119 -4.60 15.63 -23.91
N THR A 120 -4.78 16.55 -24.85
CA THR A 120 -5.51 16.28 -26.11
C THR A 120 -4.60 15.93 -27.28
N GLY A 121 -3.30 16.18 -27.17
CA GLY A 121 -2.36 16.17 -28.29
C GLY A 121 -2.60 17.22 -29.36
N ASN A 122 -3.68 17.98 -29.26
CA ASN A 122 -3.99 19.04 -30.19
C ASN A 122 -2.95 20.16 -30.05
N TYR A 123 -2.43 20.59 -31.18
CA TYR A 123 -1.46 21.68 -31.27
C TYR A 123 -2.01 22.69 -32.28
N SER A 124 -2.31 23.90 -31.80
CA SER A 124 -2.70 25.01 -32.67
C SER A 124 -1.63 26.10 -32.60
N THR A 125 -1.32 26.70 -33.74
CA THR A 125 -0.46 27.90 -33.78
C THR A 125 -1.20 29.17 -33.35
N SER A 126 -2.52 29.10 -33.13
CA SER A 126 -3.37 30.21 -32.71
C SER A 126 -4.49 29.73 -31.78
N GLY A 127 -4.35 30.03 -30.48
CA GLY A 127 -5.39 29.81 -29.45
C GLY A 127 -4.80 29.36 -28.11
N GLY A 128 -5.07 30.07 -27.02
CA GLY A 128 -4.49 29.80 -25.69
C GLY A 128 -4.94 28.48 -25.07
N ASP A 129 -6.15 28.00 -25.38
CA ASP A 129 -6.78 26.85 -24.74
C ASP A 129 -6.16 25.49 -25.10
N TYR A 130 -5.16 25.46 -25.99
CA TYR A 130 -4.46 24.25 -26.46
C TYR A 130 -3.05 24.08 -25.86
N HIS A 131 -2.64 24.98 -24.96
CA HIS A 131 -1.31 24.97 -24.37
C HIS A 131 -1.35 24.56 -22.91
N THR A 132 -0.53 23.59 -22.51
CA THR A 132 -0.16 23.43 -21.09
C THR A 132 0.85 24.51 -20.75
N VAL A 133 0.41 25.54 -20.04
CA VAL A 133 1.24 26.66 -19.59
C VAL A 133 1.43 26.55 -18.08
N LEU A 134 2.68 26.42 -17.66
CA LEU A 134 3.08 26.43 -16.25
C LEU A 134 3.61 27.82 -15.87
N THR A 135 3.45 28.21 -14.61
CA THR A 135 4.07 29.42 -14.07
C THR A 135 5.58 29.26 -14.07
N GLY A 136 6.27 30.01 -14.95
CA GLY A 136 7.72 29.92 -15.10
C GLY A 136 8.45 30.20 -13.78
N GLY A 137 9.41 29.35 -13.43
CA GLY A 137 10.17 29.42 -12.18
C GLY A 137 9.47 28.80 -10.97
N ALA A 138 8.20 28.39 -11.07
CA ALA A 138 7.53 27.62 -10.02
C ALA A 138 7.90 26.14 -10.06
N ALA A 139 7.81 25.45 -8.92
CA ALA A 139 8.09 24.01 -8.81
C ALA A 139 6.85 23.17 -9.10
N TYR A 140 7.03 22.07 -9.84
CA TYR A 140 5.98 21.12 -10.20
C TYR A 140 6.45 19.68 -9.95
N SER A 141 5.52 18.81 -9.58
CA SER A 141 5.72 17.37 -9.52
C SER A 141 5.28 16.75 -10.85
N MET A 142 6.01 15.76 -11.34
CA MET A 142 5.71 14.95 -12.52
C MET A 142 5.71 13.47 -12.09
N ARG A 143 4.52 12.87 -12.03
CA ARG A 143 4.38 11.41 -12.02
C ARG A 143 4.31 10.91 -13.44
N ILE A 144 5.17 9.95 -13.78
CA ILE A 144 5.27 9.39 -15.12
C ILE A 144 5.41 7.86 -15.02
N ARG A 145 4.60 7.14 -15.82
CA ARG A 145 4.74 5.69 -16.02
C ARG A 145 5.35 5.43 -17.39
N TYR A 146 6.56 4.87 -17.41
CA TYR A 146 7.33 4.70 -18.64
C TYR A 146 8.14 3.40 -18.64
N LYS A 147 8.58 2.98 -19.82
CA LYS A 147 9.47 1.84 -20.05
C LYS A 147 10.58 2.25 -21.02
N VAL A 148 11.82 1.88 -20.73
CA VAL A 148 12.98 2.13 -21.60
C VAL A 148 13.65 0.82 -21.97
N GLU A 149 13.88 0.60 -23.25
CA GLU A 149 14.52 -0.62 -23.76
C GLU A 149 15.60 -0.27 -24.80
N ASN A 150 16.50 -1.22 -25.03
CA ASN A 150 17.54 -1.18 -26.07
C ASN A 150 18.58 -0.05 -25.94
N VAL A 151 18.73 0.56 -24.76
CA VAL A 151 19.86 1.47 -24.47
C VAL A 151 21.13 0.65 -24.19
N ASP A 152 22.21 0.94 -24.92
CA ASP A 152 23.56 0.49 -24.55
C ASP A 152 24.07 1.32 -23.37
N GLY A 153 23.75 0.88 -22.15
CA GLY A 153 24.00 1.60 -20.90
C GLY A 153 25.47 1.87 -20.58
N GLU A 154 26.41 1.17 -21.21
CA GLU A 154 27.84 1.44 -21.07
C GLU A 154 28.28 2.66 -21.89
N LYS A 155 27.57 2.93 -23.00
CA LYS A 155 27.91 4.01 -23.95
C LYS A 155 26.99 5.20 -23.87
N TYR A 156 25.72 5.00 -23.52
CA TYR A 156 24.68 6.01 -23.58
C TYR A 156 23.72 5.94 -22.40
N ASN A 157 23.05 7.05 -22.13
CA ASN A 157 21.90 7.13 -21.25
C ASN A 157 20.87 8.12 -21.80
N LEU A 158 19.68 8.12 -21.22
CA LEU A 158 18.62 9.07 -21.52
C LEU A 158 18.46 10.04 -20.34
N ASN A 159 18.20 11.30 -20.65
CA ASN A 159 17.76 12.27 -19.66
C ASN A 159 16.33 12.70 -19.96
N LEU A 160 15.43 12.48 -19.01
CA LEU A 160 14.09 13.06 -19.03
C LEU A 160 14.23 14.57 -18.81
N PHE A 161 13.61 15.36 -19.70
CA PHE A 161 13.67 16.81 -19.64
C PHE A 161 12.31 17.45 -19.86
N THR A 162 12.18 18.66 -19.33
CA THR A 162 11.13 19.61 -19.67
C THR A 162 11.73 20.81 -20.40
N ALA A 163 10.97 21.39 -21.30
CA ALA A 163 11.34 22.61 -22.01
C ALA A 163 10.08 23.42 -22.34
N VAL A 164 10.27 24.62 -22.86
CA VAL A 164 9.18 25.44 -23.39
C VAL A 164 9.41 25.77 -24.86
N THR A 165 8.34 25.94 -25.62
CA THR A 165 8.43 26.37 -27.02
C THR A 165 8.85 27.84 -27.12
N ALA A 166 9.56 28.24 -28.18
CA ALA A 166 9.99 29.64 -28.37
C ALA A 166 8.88 30.63 -28.82
N SER A 167 7.76 30.14 -29.39
CA SER A 167 6.64 31.00 -29.87
C SER A 167 5.42 30.26 -30.45
N VAL A 168 5.50 28.97 -30.73
CA VAL A 168 4.45 28.16 -31.38
C VAL A 168 4.24 26.88 -30.59
N ALA A 169 3.02 26.34 -30.53
CA ALA A 169 2.63 25.16 -29.75
C ALA A 169 3.22 23.82 -30.25
N THR A 170 4.44 23.80 -30.80
CA THR A 170 4.99 22.68 -31.56
C THR A 170 6.44 22.39 -31.17
N PRO A 171 6.95 21.16 -31.30
CA PRO A 171 8.27 20.76 -30.79
C PRO A 171 9.49 21.39 -31.50
N ASN A 172 9.35 22.28 -32.48
CA ASN A 172 10.40 22.67 -33.44
C ASN A 172 11.62 23.42 -32.85
N ALA A 173 11.47 24.06 -31.68
CA ALA A 173 12.52 24.85 -31.05
C ALA A 173 12.40 24.83 -29.52
N PRO A 174 12.79 23.73 -28.85
CA PRO A 174 12.81 23.66 -27.39
C PRO A 174 13.75 24.74 -26.82
N GLN A 175 13.28 25.48 -25.81
CA GLN A 175 14.01 26.52 -25.08
C GLN A 175 13.98 26.24 -23.58
N ASN A 176 14.97 26.81 -22.86
CA ASN A 176 15.06 26.76 -21.40
C ASN A 176 14.95 25.34 -20.84
N LEU A 177 15.65 24.41 -21.50
CA LEU A 177 15.65 23.00 -21.13
C LEU A 177 16.08 22.81 -19.67
N SER A 178 15.32 22.01 -18.93
CA SER A 178 15.59 21.58 -17.56
C SER A 178 15.55 20.07 -17.49
N TYR A 179 16.61 19.45 -16.96
CA TYR A 179 16.66 18.00 -16.79
C TYR A 179 15.95 17.60 -15.50
N VAL A 180 14.90 16.78 -15.63
CA VAL A 180 14.08 16.27 -14.53
C VAL A 180 14.76 15.05 -13.89
N LYS A 181 15.24 14.13 -14.73
CA LYS A 181 16.00 12.94 -14.31
C LYS A 181 17.12 12.70 -15.30
N LYS A 182 18.33 12.45 -14.79
CA LYS A 182 19.52 12.14 -15.59
C LYS A 182 19.90 10.67 -15.46
N GLY A 183 20.53 10.12 -16.51
CA GLY A 183 21.16 8.81 -16.45
C GLY A 183 20.19 7.63 -16.51
N ILE A 184 19.03 7.79 -17.17
CA ILE A 184 18.06 6.71 -17.36
C ILE A 184 18.64 5.68 -18.33
N VAL A 185 18.61 4.41 -17.95
CA VAL A 185 18.98 3.25 -18.76
C VAL A 185 17.77 2.33 -18.92
N ASN A 186 17.96 1.10 -19.38
CA ASN A 186 16.87 0.13 -19.53
C ASN A 186 16.15 -0.11 -18.19
N THR A 187 14.82 -0.21 -18.26
CA THR A 187 13.96 -0.52 -17.12
C THR A 187 13.56 -1.99 -17.13
N ASP A 188 13.25 -2.54 -15.95
CA ASP A 188 12.67 -3.88 -15.82
C ASP A 188 11.15 -3.79 -16.00
N GLY A 189 10.70 -3.67 -17.25
CA GLY A 189 9.29 -3.43 -17.57
C GLY A 189 8.84 -1.99 -17.33
N TRP A 190 7.55 -1.81 -17.04
CA TRP A 190 6.95 -0.51 -16.71
C TRP A 190 7.38 -0.04 -15.32
N VAL A 191 7.94 1.16 -15.23
CA VAL A 191 8.23 1.83 -13.97
C VAL A 191 7.36 3.07 -13.82
N GLU A 192 6.92 3.34 -12.60
CA GLU A 192 6.19 4.56 -12.26
C GLU A 192 6.96 5.34 -11.22
N GLU A 193 7.30 6.57 -11.55
CA GLU A 193 8.19 7.41 -10.76
C GLU A 193 7.61 8.81 -10.62
N THR A 194 7.93 9.48 -9.51
CA THR A 194 7.52 10.86 -9.27
C THR A 194 8.76 11.74 -9.13
N TYR A 195 8.89 12.74 -10.01
CA TYR A 195 10.01 13.68 -10.02
C TYR A 195 9.54 15.10 -9.74
N THR A 196 10.42 15.93 -9.18
CA THR A 196 10.18 17.37 -9.01
C THR A 196 11.02 18.14 -10.04
N PHE A 197 10.44 19.17 -10.65
CA PHE A 197 11.16 20.07 -11.55
C PHE A 197 10.70 21.51 -11.42
N THR A 198 11.60 22.45 -11.72
CA THR A 198 11.23 23.86 -11.86
C THR A 198 10.74 24.10 -13.27
N ALA A 199 9.55 24.67 -13.43
CA ALA A 199 9.03 25.04 -14.73
C ALA A 199 9.98 26.02 -15.43
N PRO A 200 10.37 25.75 -16.69
CA PRO A 200 11.20 26.65 -17.45
C PRO A 200 10.63 28.07 -17.50
N VAL A 201 11.47 29.09 -17.23
CA VAL A 201 11.04 30.49 -17.29
C VAL A 201 10.66 30.83 -18.73
N THR A 202 9.48 31.40 -18.94
CA THR A 202 9.00 31.81 -20.26
C THR A 202 9.45 33.23 -20.59
N THR A 203 9.60 33.54 -21.88
CA THR A 203 9.78 34.93 -22.31
C THR A 203 8.42 35.63 -22.31
N GLU A 204 8.38 36.82 -21.71
CA GLU A 204 7.17 37.61 -21.48
C GLU A 204 6.42 37.89 -22.80
N GLY A 205 5.11 37.65 -22.84
CA GLY A 205 4.24 38.02 -23.96
C GLY A 205 4.01 36.97 -25.07
N LYS A 206 4.50 35.72 -24.93
CA LYS A 206 4.18 34.61 -25.85
C LYS A 206 3.60 33.40 -25.11
N LEU A 207 2.58 32.76 -25.66
CA LEU A 207 2.06 31.47 -25.19
C LEU A 207 3.10 30.38 -25.50
N ASN A 208 3.69 29.80 -24.46
CA ASN A 208 4.71 28.76 -24.60
C ASN A 208 4.18 27.44 -24.04
N SER A 209 4.08 26.41 -24.87
CA SER A 209 3.69 25.08 -24.42
C SER A 209 4.81 24.41 -23.65
N LEU A 210 4.46 23.66 -22.60
CA LEU A 210 5.34 22.67 -22.01
C LEU A 210 5.68 21.58 -23.04
N LEU A 211 6.95 21.26 -23.14
CA LEU A 211 7.51 20.15 -23.91
C LEU A 211 8.12 19.15 -22.92
N ILE A 212 7.94 17.85 -23.20
CA ILE A 212 8.57 16.75 -22.46
C ILE A 212 9.30 15.86 -23.45
N GLY A 213 10.46 15.33 -23.06
CA GLY A 213 11.24 14.46 -23.92
C GLY A 213 12.32 13.67 -23.21
N PHE A 214 12.93 12.74 -23.93
CA PHE A 214 14.04 11.91 -23.48
C PHE A 214 15.25 12.17 -24.36
N ASN A 215 16.21 12.94 -23.85
CA ASN A 215 17.40 13.32 -24.60
C ASN A 215 18.50 12.26 -24.45
N PRO A 216 18.99 11.65 -25.54
CA PRO A 216 20.11 10.71 -25.46
C PRO A 216 21.44 11.44 -25.27
N LEU A 217 22.25 10.97 -24.33
CA LEU A 217 23.62 11.45 -24.07
C LEU A 217 24.62 10.31 -24.03
N THR A 218 25.88 10.64 -24.31
CA THR A 218 27.02 9.74 -24.08
C THR A 218 27.23 9.54 -22.57
N ALA A 219 27.36 8.29 -22.14
CA ALA A 219 27.58 7.91 -20.75
C ALA A 219 28.82 8.61 -20.17
N GLY A 220 28.72 9.04 -18.90
CA GLY A 220 29.79 9.77 -18.21
C GLY A 220 29.95 11.24 -18.64
N THR A 221 29.14 11.74 -19.57
CA THR A 221 29.15 13.16 -19.97
C THR A 221 27.90 13.88 -19.47
N SER A 222 28.02 15.20 -19.24
CA SER A 222 26.91 16.02 -18.74
C SER A 222 26.07 16.68 -19.84
N SER A 223 26.51 16.65 -21.10
CA SER A 223 25.88 17.42 -22.19
C SER A 223 26.12 16.90 -23.62
N SER A 224 26.94 15.87 -23.81
CA SER A 224 27.30 15.39 -25.16
C SER A 224 26.29 14.40 -25.69
N ARG A 225 25.68 14.71 -26.84
CA ARG A 225 24.78 13.80 -27.56
C ARG A 225 25.58 12.87 -28.49
N PRO A 226 25.03 11.70 -28.89
CA PRO A 226 25.63 10.89 -29.94
C PRO A 226 25.90 11.73 -31.19
N ALA A 227 27.12 11.65 -31.72
CA ALA A 227 27.49 12.38 -32.94
C ALA A 227 26.67 11.88 -34.14
N ASN A 228 26.41 12.76 -35.11
CA ASN A 228 25.70 12.37 -36.33
C ASN A 228 26.48 11.26 -37.07
N GLY A 229 25.77 10.24 -37.54
CA GLY A 229 26.36 9.08 -38.22
C GLY A 229 26.86 7.97 -37.30
N VAL A 230 26.73 8.14 -35.97
CA VAL A 230 26.95 7.05 -35.01
C VAL A 230 25.67 6.24 -34.86
N GLU A 231 25.76 4.93 -35.12
CA GLU A 231 24.67 3.99 -34.91
C GLU A 231 24.27 3.93 -33.44
N TYR A 232 23.00 4.21 -33.17
CA TYR A 232 22.44 4.23 -31.83
C TYR A 232 20.93 4.04 -31.89
N THR A 233 20.41 3.14 -31.06
CA THR A 233 18.99 2.78 -30.97
C THR A 233 18.55 2.77 -29.51
N PHE A 234 17.26 3.00 -29.30
CA PHE A 234 16.56 2.84 -28.02
C PHE A 234 15.06 2.93 -28.29
N SER A 235 14.25 2.44 -27.35
CA SER A 235 12.81 2.71 -27.30
C SER A 235 12.39 3.30 -25.97
N VAL A 236 11.43 4.23 -26.02
CA VAL A 236 10.76 4.79 -24.85
C VAL A 236 9.26 4.63 -25.05
N SER A 237 8.62 3.94 -24.11
CA SER A 237 7.17 3.83 -24.03
C SER A 237 6.67 4.62 -22.83
N ILE A 238 5.59 5.38 -22.99
CA ILE A 238 5.00 6.24 -21.95
C ILE A 238 3.49 5.96 -21.91
N ASP A 239 3.01 5.44 -20.78
CA ASP A 239 1.58 5.19 -20.54
C ASP A 239 0.87 6.51 -20.24
N TYR A 240 1.30 7.21 -19.20
CA TYR A 240 0.70 8.49 -18.82
C TYR A 240 1.70 9.43 -18.12
N ILE A 241 1.32 10.72 -18.08
CA ILE A 241 2.03 11.76 -17.31
C ILE A 241 1.02 12.57 -16.50
N LYS A 242 1.28 12.74 -15.20
CA LYS A 242 0.54 13.66 -14.33
C LYS A 242 1.49 14.73 -13.80
N ILE A 243 1.21 15.99 -14.09
CA ILE A 243 1.94 17.14 -13.56
C ILE A 243 1.06 17.85 -12.55
N ALA A 244 1.55 18.16 -11.36
CA ALA A 244 0.81 18.92 -10.35
C ALA A 244 1.69 20.04 -9.78
N ALA A 245 1.08 21.13 -9.33
CA ALA A 245 1.80 22.16 -8.60
C ALA A 245 2.37 21.56 -7.31
N VAL A 246 3.63 21.86 -7.01
CA VAL A 246 4.23 21.46 -5.73
C VAL A 246 3.58 22.29 -4.63
N GLN A 247 3.04 21.62 -3.62
CA GLN A 247 2.45 22.31 -2.47
C GLN A 247 3.52 22.93 -1.57
N PHE A 248 4.70 22.30 -1.49
CA PHE A 248 5.80 22.72 -0.64
C PHE A 248 7.16 22.24 -1.17
N ALA A 249 8.24 23.01 -0.96
CA ALA A 249 9.57 22.55 -1.35
C ALA A 249 10.03 21.40 -0.43
N PRO A 250 10.45 20.23 -0.95
CA PRO A 250 11.07 19.21 -0.12
C PRO A 250 12.34 19.79 0.49
N GLN A 251 12.57 19.51 1.77
CA GLN A 251 13.75 19.94 2.49
C GLN A 251 14.21 18.81 3.40
N HIS A 252 15.51 18.55 3.37
CA HIS A 252 16.19 17.59 4.21
C HIS A 252 17.48 18.22 4.72
N MET A 253 17.72 18.13 6.02
CA MET A 253 18.94 18.63 6.65
C MET A 253 19.43 17.68 7.72
N GLU A 254 20.74 17.46 7.73
CA GLU A 254 21.48 16.74 8.74
C GLU A 254 22.49 17.69 9.40
N ILE A 255 22.50 17.73 10.73
CA ILE A 255 23.51 18.45 11.50
C ILE A 255 24.50 17.42 12.02
N ASP A 256 25.62 17.30 11.30
CA ASP A 256 26.83 16.62 11.77
C ASP A 256 27.69 17.61 12.57
N PHE A 257 27.95 17.30 13.84
CA PHE A 257 28.71 18.18 14.72
C PHE A 257 30.21 18.23 14.40
N SER A 258 30.71 17.37 13.50
CA SER A 258 32.13 17.31 13.12
C SER A 258 32.62 18.59 12.44
N ASN A 259 31.71 19.30 11.74
CA ASN A 259 31.97 20.59 11.09
C ASN A 259 31.31 21.78 11.82
N TYR A 260 30.73 21.54 12.99
CA TYR A 260 29.93 22.51 13.71
C TYR A 260 30.81 23.39 14.60
N ALA A 261 30.76 24.71 14.37
CA ALA A 261 31.54 25.66 15.15
C ALA A 261 30.68 26.29 16.26
N ALA A 262 30.75 25.75 17.48
CA ALA A 262 30.09 26.32 18.66
C ALA A 262 30.80 27.61 19.14
N ASN A 263 30.58 28.71 18.41
CA ASN A 263 31.21 30.01 18.69
C ASN A 263 30.27 30.91 19.52
N LYS A 264 30.81 31.47 20.61
CA LYS A 264 30.18 32.57 21.33
C LYS A 264 30.21 33.84 20.46
N VAL A 265 29.05 34.36 20.08
CA VAL A 265 28.96 35.61 19.31
C VAL A 265 28.64 36.75 20.27
N VAL A 266 29.66 37.55 20.58
CA VAL A 266 29.53 38.75 21.43
C VAL A 266 28.54 39.72 20.79
N ASN A 267 27.54 40.20 21.55
CA ASN A 267 26.47 41.13 21.13
C ASN A 267 25.42 40.57 20.16
N ASN A 268 25.32 39.25 19.97
CA ASN A 268 24.24 38.65 19.20
C ASN A 268 23.42 37.72 20.09
N ASN A 269 22.09 37.86 20.08
CA ASN A 269 21.17 37.02 20.86
C ASN A 269 21.10 35.55 20.37
N GLY A 270 22.04 35.13 19.52
CA GLY A 270 22.02 33.88 18.77
C GLY A 270 23.15 32.90 19.08
N SER A 271 23.94 33.11 20.12
CA SER A 271 24.74 32.02 20.67
C SER A 271 25.18 32.31 22.09
N LEU A 272 25.03 31.31 22.95
CA LEU A 272 25.89 31.08 24.13
C LEU A 272 26.07 32.36 24.99
N ALA A 273 25.12 32.59 25.89
CA ALA A 273 24.98 33.80 26.70
C ALA A 273 26.27 34.29 27.41
N ASP A 274 26.23 35.55 27.83
CA ASP A 274 27.38 36.26 28.42
C ASP A 274 27.74 35.80 29.85
N ASP A 275 26.89 34.98 30.48
CA ASP A 275 27.04 34.46 31.83
C ASP A 275 27.81 33.13 31.87
N LYS A 276 28.45 32.86 33.02
CA LYS A 276 29.34 31.70 33.24
C LYS A 276 28.57 30.37 33.38
N ASP A 277 27.30 30.34 32.97
CA ASP A 277 26.35 29.26 33.19
C ASP A 277 26.36 28.33 31.97
N ALA A 278 27.33 27.42 31.94
CA ALA A 278 27.51 26.27 31.02
C ALA A 278 27.04 26.46 29.56
N LEU A 279 28.01 26.55 28.65
CA LEU A 279 27.82 26.62 27.19
C LEU A 279 27.84 25.22 26.56
N TRP A 280 27.21 25.06 25.40
CA TRP A 280 27.36 23.86 24.57
C TRP A 280 28.81 23.71 24.08
N THR A 281 29.33 22.50 24.14
CA THR A 281 30.67 22.15 23.66
C THR A 281 30.59 21.02 22.65
N VAL A 282 31.35 21.10 21.57
CA VAL A 282 31.54 19.97 20.66
C VAL A 282 32.58 19.03 21.26
N VAL A 283 32.21 17.76 21.41
CA VAL A 283 33.06 16.70 21.97
C VAL A 283 33.38 15.71 20.86
N ASN A 284 34.67 15.49 20.61
CA ASN A 284 35.14 14.50 19.64
C ASN A 284 35.31 13.13 20.32
N GLU A 285 34.69 12.10 19.78
CA GLU A 285 35.02 10.71 20.09
C GLU A 285 36.29 10.27 19.34
N LYS A 286 36.89 9.15 19.75
CA LYS A 286 38.14 8.62 19.16
C LYS A 286 38.03 8.20 17.68
N THR A 287 36.88 8.37 17.04
CA THR A 287 36.52 7.81 15.73
C THR A 287 35.99 8.85 14.72
N ASP A 288 36.52 10.07 14.71
CA ASP A 288 36.09 11.16 13.81
C ASP A 288 34.58 11.50 13.87
N LYS A 289 33.93 11.14 14.97
CA LYS A 289 32.54 11.49 15.27
C LYS A 289 32.53 12.54 16.37
N ALA A 290 31.79 13.61 16.15
CA ALA A 290 31.60 14.64 17.16
C ALA A 290 30.13 14.73 17.55
N TYR A 291 29.86 15.04 18.81
CA TYR A 291 28.52 15.34 19.30
C TYR A 291 28.53 16.64 20.10
N MET A 292 27.36 17.22 20.33
CA MET A 292 27.23 18.44 21.12
C MET A 292 26.81 18.11 22.55
N SER A 293 27.56 18.62 23.52
CA SER A 293 27.40 18.32 24.95
C SER A 293 27.10 19.57 25.76
N TYR A 294 26.17 19.46 26.70
CA TYR A 294 25.80 20.48 27.68
C TYR A 294 26.13 20.00 29.10
N PRO A 295 27.24 20.46 29.71
CA PRO A 295 27.60 20.11 31.08
C PRO A 295 26.99 21.08 32.11
N SER A 296 25.84 20.75 32.68
CA SER A 296 25.19 21.56 33.73
C SER A 296 25.98 21.54 35.05
N SER A 297 26.26 22.72 35.60
CA SER A 297 26.90 22.90 36.90
C SER A 297 25.93 22.89 38.10
N GLY A 298 24.61 22.90 37.85
CA GLY A 298 23.58 22.83 38.89
C GLY A 298 23.28 24.12 39.66
N ALA A 299 23.45 25.30 39.03
CA ALA A 299 23.17 26.59 39.67
C ALA A 299 22.62 27.63 38.67
N MET A 300 21.69 27.21 37.81
CA MET A 300 21.17 28.10 36.77
C MET A 300 20.24 29.16 37.38
N THR A 301 20.67 30.43 37.33
CA THR A 301 20.01 31.55 38.03
C THR A 301 18.97 32.28 37.18
N ASN A 302 18.98 32.08 35.86
CA ASN A 302 18.06 32.73 34.93
C ASN A 302 16.86 31.84 34.58
N ASP A 303 15.65 32.32 34.90
CA ASP A 303 14.38 31.71 34.48
C ASP A 303 14.06 31.94 32.98
N GLY A 304 14.83 32.81 32.32
CA GLY A 304 14.67 33.22 30.92
C GLY A 304 15.72 32.64 29.95
N SER A 305 15.49 31.40 29.52
CA SER A 305 15.72 30.90 28.15
C SER A 305 16.95 31.33 27.32
N LEU A 306 18.20 31.16 27.78
CA LEU A 306 19.36 31.47 26.92
C LEU A 306 20.56 30.49 26.84
N PRO A 307 20.73 29.42 27.66
CA PRO A 307 21.80 28.45 27.38
C PRO A 307 21.33 27.17 26.64
N TYR A 308 20.03 26.98 26.39
CA TYR A 308 19.49 25.67 25.97
C TYR A 308 19.17 25.50 24.49
N GLY A 309 19.25 26.56 23.69
CA GLY A 309 18.81 26.56 22.30
C GLY A 309 19.91 26.96 21.33
N PHE A 310 19.78 26.50 20.09
CA PHE A 310 20.66 26.82 18.98
C PHE A 310 19.88 26.81 17.65
N MET A 311 20.48 27.33 16.59
CA MET A 311 19.86 27.43 15.28
C MET A 311 20.05 26.07 14.64
N ALA A 312 19.02 25.57 13.96
CA ALA A 312 19.16 24.38 13.16
C ALA A 312 19.92 24.77 11.87
N ASN A 313 21.24 24.87 12.02
CA ASN A 313 22.21 25.27 11.00
C ASN A 313 23.41 24.30 11.09
N PRO A 314 23.71 23.52 10.03
CA PRO A 314 24.77 22.52 10.06
C PRO A 314 26.18 23.09 10.28
N THR A 315 26.39 24.37 9.99
CA THR A 315 27.70 25.04 10.22
C THR A 315 27.90 25.52 11.67
N GLY A 316 26.84 25.49 12.48
CA GLY A 316 26.83 26.03 13.84
C GLY A 316 26.91 27.55 13.95
N SER A 317 26.85 28.27 12.83
CA SER A 317 26.78 29.72 12.88
C SER A 317 25.42 30.19 13.42
N GLY A 318 25.50 30.90 14.54
CA GLY A 318 24.42 31.72 15.08
C GLY A 318 24.39 33.14 14.51
N SER A 319 25.08 33.44 13.40
CA SER A 319 25.07 34.77 12.79
C SER A 319 23.78 35.03 12.01
N PHE A 320 23.26 36.26 12.08
CA PHE A 320 22.14 36.67 11.23
C PHE A 320 22.46 36.61 9.73
N ASN A 321 23.71 36.87 9.35
CA ASN A 321 24.09 36.82 7.93
C ASN A 321 24.04 35.40 7.35
N ASP A 322 24.13 34.38 8.21
CA ASP A 322 24.19 32.97 7.81
C ASP A 322 22.82 32.28 7.87
N LYS A 323 21.74 33.05 8.02
CA LYS A 323 20.34 32.55 8.03
C LYS A 323 19.95 31.74 6.79
N ASP A 324 20.64 31.96 5.67
CA ASP A 324 20.38 31.30 4.38
C ASP A 324 20.91 29.84 4.39
N ASN A 325 21.76 29.50 5.38
CA ASN A 325 22.24 28.14 5.66
C ASN A 325 21.40 27.42 6.71
N ALA A 326 20.32 28.02 7.22
CA ALA A 326 19.44 27.39 8.19
C ALA A 326 18.26 26.70 7.49
N PHE A 327 17.67 25.71 8.16
CA PHE A 327 16.45 25.08 7.71
C PHE A 327 15.26 26.05 7.73
N ILE A 328 14.45 26.09 6.67
CA ILE A 328 13.39 27.09 6.52
C ILE A 328 12.01 26.45 6.73
N LEU A 329 11.27 26.95 7.72
CA LEU A 329 9.93 26.50 8.07
C LEU A 329 8.86 27.33 7.35
N GLU A 330 8.08 26.71 6.48
CA GLU A 330 6.96 27.29 5.75
C GLU A 330 5.71 27.34 6.63
N ASP A 331 4.82 28.28 6.35
CA ASP A 331 3.56 28.41 7.07
C ASP A 331 2.57 27.32 6.65
N GLY A 332 1.90 26.69 7.63
CA GLY A 332 1.00 25.55 7.44
C GLY A 332 1.70 24.21 7.18
N ALA A 333 3.04 24.20 7.10
CA ALA A 333 3.82 23.03 6.78
C ALA A 333 4.08 22.11 7.98
N GLU A 334 4.20 20.81 7.71
CA GLU A 334 4.58 19.78 8.67
C GLU A 334 6.01 19.28 8.48
N TYR A 335 6.64 18.96 9.60
CA TYR A 335 8.05 18.58 9.66
C TYR A 335 8.25 17.41 10.59
N ARG A 336 9.24 16.56 10.28
CA ARG A 336 9.76 15.54 11.17
C ARG A 336 11.18 15.94 11.59
N ILE A 337 11.45 15.92 12.89
CA ILE A 337 12.80 16.06 13.44
C ILE A 337 13.15 14.83 14.27
N SER A 338 14.30 14.24 13.99
CA SER A 338 14.87 13.18 14.80
C SER A 338 16.27 13.54 15.29
N PHE A 339 16.65 13.00 16.44
CA PHE A 339 18.00 13.17 16.97
C PHE A 339 18.32 12.04 17.97
N LYS A 340 19.61 11.82 18.18
CA LYS A 340 20.12 11.00 19.28
C LYS A 340 20.44 11.87 20.48
N TYR A 341 20.20 11.35 21.67
CA TYR A 341 20.54 12.04 22.90
C TYR A 341 21.03 11.10 24.00
N ARG A 342 21.81 11.64 24.94
CA ARG A 342 22.17 11.02 26.21
C ARG A 342 21.98 12.04 27.32
N LEU A 343 21.35 11.64 28.44
CA LEU A 343 21.10 12.52 29.58
C LEU A 343 21.60 11.84 30.86
N THR A 344 22.80 12.24 31.29
CA THR A 344 23.42 11.67 32.49
C THR A 344 22.97 12.45 33.72
N ASN A 345 22.42 11.74 34.70
CA ASN A 345 21.80 12.27 35.92
C ASN A 345 20.53 13.11 35.69
N SER A 346 19.50 12.85 36.47
CA SER A 346 18.29 13.68 36.54
C SER A 346 17.92 13.92 38.00
N ALA A 347 17.44 15.12 38.30
CA ALA A 347 16.88 15.42 39.62
C ALA A 347 15.61 14.58 39.85
N ASP A 348 15.24 14.34 41.10
CA ASP A 348 13.91 13.80 41.42
C ASP A 348 12.83 14.77 40.88
N GLY A 349 11.98 14.26 39.98
CA GLY A 349 11.00 15.07 39.25
C GLY A 349 11.61 16.03 38.21
N GLY A 350 12.90 15.91 37.91
CA GLY A 350 13.61 16.67 36.88
C GLY A 350 13.32 16.16 35.47
N THR A 351 13.12 17.08 34.52
CA THR A 351 12.85 16.77 33.12
C THR A 351 13.54 17.75 32.18
N LEU A 352 14.02 17.26 31.03
CA LEU A 352 14.33 18.10 29.87
C LEU A 352 13.22 18.01 28.84
N THR A 353 12.80 19.15 28.31
CA THR A 353 11.77 19.25 27.30
C THR A 353 12.37 19.67 25.97
N PHE A 354 12.21 18.85 24.95
CA PHE A 354 12.55 19.24 23.58
C PHE A 354 11.52 20.22 23.02
N LYS A 355 12.00 21.27 22.36
CA LYS A 355 11.17 22.25 21.67
C LYS A 355 11.81 22.71 20.36
N VAL A 356 10.99 23.10 19.39
CA VAL A 356 11.43 23.66 18.09
C VAL A 356 10.75 25.00 17.84
N GLY A 357 11.29 25.90 17.05
CA GLY A 357 10.59 27.14 16.72
C GLY A 357 11.15 27.78 15.47
N ALA A 358 10.61 28.94 15.11
CA ALA A 358 11.21 29.78 14.08
C ALA A 358 11.63 31.15 14.64
N THR A 359 12.60 31.74 13.96
CA THR A 359 13.16 33.05 14.28
C THR A 359 12.14 34.18 14.05
N GLY A 360 12.27 35.29 14.79
CA GLY A 360 11.37 36.45 14.66
C GLY A 360 12.15 37.75 14.77
N GLY A 361 11.74 38.80 14.06
CA GLY A 361 12.38 40.12 14.17
C GLY A 361 13.82 40.16 13.61
N SER A 362 14.69 41.05 14.12
CA SER A 362 16.06 41.32 13.64
C SER A 362 17.14 40.34 14.14
N SER A 363 16.83 39.50 15.13
CA SER A 363 17.76 38.53 15.72
C SER A 363 17.66 37.17 15.04
N CYS A 364 18.77 36.41 15.06
CA CYS A 364 18.89 35.04 14.54
C CYS A 364 18.43 33.97 15.54
N MET A 365 18.24 34.30 16.81
CA MET A 365 17.48 33.50 17.76
C MET A 365 16.68 34.43 18.66
N ASN A 366 15.53 33.96 19.11
CA ASN A 366 14.78 34.62 20.16
C ASN A 366 15.10 33.93 21.49
N ALA A 367 15.13 34.69 22.59
CA ALA A 367 14.88 34.08 23.90
C ALA A 367 13.61 33.23 23.79
N TRP A 368 13.57 32.01 24.32
CA TRP A 368 12.37 31.16 24.21
C TRP A 368 11.10 31.87 24.72
N SER A 369 11.21 32.75 25.72
CA SER A 369 10.12 33.62 26.18
C SER A 369 9.71 34.73 25.20
N GLY A 370 10.54 35.04 24.21
CA GLY A 370 10.31 35.95 23.09
C GLY A 370 10.28 35.27 21.72
N ALA A 371 10.25 33.93 21.66
CA ALA A 371 9.93 33.22 20.43
C ALA A 371 8.58 33.74 19.94
N ASN A 372 8.46 34.00 18.63
CA ASN A 372 7.25 34.63 18.10
C ASN A 372 6.04 33.79 18.51
N THR A 373 5.19 34.31 19.40
CA THR A 373 4.01 33.63 19.93
C THR A 373 2.97 33.36 18.83
N SER A 374 3.15 33.97 17.66
CA SER A 374 2.40 33.67 16.44
C SER A 374 2.73 32.30 15.87
N ILE A 375 3.87 31.70 16.26
CA ILE A 375 4.32 30.38 15.81
C ILE A 375 3.81 29.32 16.78
N GLN A 376 2.72 28.67 16.41
CA GLN A 376 2.17 27.58 17.22
C GLN A 376 2.73 26.24 16.74
N LEU A 377 3.46 25.59 17.64
CA LEU A 377 3.85 24.20 17.49
C LEU A 377 2.69 23.37 17.99
N TYR A 378 2.09 22.61 17.09
CA TYR A 378 1.20 21.54 17.46
C TYR A 378 2.02 20.25 17.41
N PRO A 379 2.64 19.82 18.53
CA PRO A 379 2.99 18.42 18.64
C PRO A 379 1.68 17.63 18.50
N LEU A 380 1.67 16.56 17.69
CA LEU A 380 0.44 15.82 17.36
C LEU A 380 -0.31 15.41 18.63
N ASP A 381 -1.65 15.44 18.60
CA ASP A 381 -2.54 15.21 19.74
C ASP A 381 -2.07 14.07 20.66
N GLY A 382 -1.92 14.37 21.95
CA GLY A 382 -1.41 13.45 22.97
C GLY A 382 0.05 13.68 23.38
N THR A 383 0.82 14.48 22.63
CA THR A 383 2.20 14.85 23.00
C THR A 383 2.28 16.29 23.48
N GLY A 384 2.00 16.53 24.76
CA GLY A 384 2.60 17.71 25.41
C GLY A 384 4.13 17.65 25.22
N SER A 385 4.78 18.81 25.08
CA SER A 385 6.24 19.01 25.29
C SER A 385 7.02 17.71 25.59
N ALA A 386 7.72 17.16 24.60
CA ALA A 386 8.29 15.82 24.75
C ALA A 386 9.37 15.78 25.84
N VAL A 387 9.09 15.01 26.89
CA VAL A 387 9.95 14.86 28.06
C VAL A 387 11.02 13.82 27.76
N LEU A 388 12.28 14.23 27.83
CA LEU A 388 13.44 13.35 27.70
C LEU A 388 13.76 12.72 29.06
N SER A 389 13.87 11.39 29.07
CA SER A 389 14.24 10.61 30.25
C SER A 389 15.76 10.45 30.36
N ALA A 390 16.26 10.38 31.60
CA ALA A 390 17.65 10.08 31.89
C ALA A 390 18.09 8.76 31.22
N SER A 391 19.33 8.72 30.75
CA SER A 391 19.97 7.55 30.16
C SER A 391 21.45 7.81 30.02
N ASP A 392 22.27 6.86 30.46
CA ASP A 392 23.70 6.84 30.14
C ASP A 392 23.96 6.24 28.75
N ASP A 393 22.97 5.56 28.16
CA ASP A 393 23.00 5.09 26.77
C ASP A 393 22.37 6.12 25.82
N TRP A 394 22.86 6.15 24.58
CA TRP A 394 22.26 6.93 23.50
C TRP A 394 20.84 6.44 23.19
N LYS A 395 19.88 7.38 23.20
CA LYS A 395 18.49 7.16 22.82
C LYS A 395 18.18 7.92 21.54
N THR A 396 17.42 7.31 20.62
CA THR A 396 16.91 7.99 19.42
C THR A 396 15.48 8.40 19.65
N VAL A 397 15.13 9.64 19.29
CA VAL A 397 13.76 10.16 19.34
C VAL A 397 13.41 10.83 18.03
N SER A 398 12.11 10.83 17.70
CA SER A 398 11.57 11.47 16.51
C SER A 398 10.26 12.16 16.86
N TYR A 399 10.07 13.37 16.33
CA TYR A 399 8.91 14.21 16.59
C TYR A 399 8.39 14.80 15.28
N THR A 400 7.07 14.85 15.14
CA THR A 400 6.40 15.59 14.06
C THR A 400 5.78 16.87 14.61
N PHE A 401 5.87 17.97 13.87
CA PHE A 401 5.27 19.25 14.24
C PHE A 401 4.79 20.03 13.01
N THR A 402 3.73 20.82 13.20
CA THR A 402 3.28 21.80 12.21
C THR A 402 3.82 23.19 12.55
N MET A 403 4.31 23.92 11.55
CA MET A 403 4.57 25.35 11.66
C MET A 403 3.35 26.12 11.21
N SER A 404 2.83 27.00 12.05
CA SER A 404 1.74 27.92 11.72
C SER A 404 2.12 29.30 12.20
N THR A 405 2.01 30.34 11.39
CA THR A 405 2.29 31.74 11.75
C THR A 405 1.16 32.68 11.32
N THR A 406 0.72 33.56 12.22
CA THR A 406 -0.18 34.67 11.85
C THR A 406 0.58 35.88 11.26
N SER A 407 1.92 35.81 11.17
CA SER A 407 2.78 36.89 10.70
C SER A 407 3.31 36.59 9.29
N THR A 408 2.97 37.46 8.33
CA THR A 408 3.40 37.40 6.93
C THR A 408 4.85 37.87 6.71
N THR A 409 5.46 38.47 7.72
CA THR A 409 6.85 38.95 7.71
C THR A 409 7.74 38.16 8.69
N ALA A 410 7.22 37.07 9.27
CA ALA A 410 7.99 36.23 10.17
C ALA A 410 9.17 35.62 9.41
N ARG A 411 10.34 35.66 10.05
CA ARG A 411 11.48 34.87 9.59
C ARG A 411 11.19 33.40 9.88
N ARG A 412 11.73 32.53 9.04
CA ARG A 412 11.32 31.12 8.98
C ARG A 412 12.45 30.15 9.30
N SER A 413 13.65 30.66 9.60
CA SER A 413 14.78 29.81 10.01
C SER A 413 14.46 29.08 11.31
N MET A 414 14.70 27.77 11.33
CA MET A 414 14.40 26.89 12.45
C MET A 414 15.41 27.04 13.60
N GLN A 415 14.90 26.99 14.83
CA GLN A 415 15.65 26.92 16.07
C GLN A 415 15.20 25.71 16.90
N VAL A 416 16.10 25.12 17.66
CA VAL A 416 15.84 23.98 18.56
C VAL A 416 16.28 24.32 19.97
N ALA A 417 15.60 23.77 20.98
CA ALA A 417 15.90 24.01 22.39
C ALA A 417 15.58 22.81 23.29
N PHE A 418 16.36 22.69 24.38
CA PHE A 418 16.22 21.62 25.38
C PHE A 418 16.01 22.21 26.77
N VAL A 419 14.76 22.45 27.15
CA VAL A 419 14.42 23.28 28.31
C VAL A 419 14.29 22.45 29.58
N PRO A 420 15.11 22.67 30.64
CA PRO A 420 14.94 22.02 31.92
C PRO A 420 13.80 22.63 32.75
N ASN A 421 13.05 21.76 33.44
CA ASN A 421 12.12 22.20 34.46
C ASN A 421 12.85 22.70 35.74
N ALA A 422 12.11 23.25 36.71
CA ALA A 422 12.71 23.86 37.91
C ALA A 422 13.59 22.90 38.72
N ALA A 423 13.20 21.64 38.87
CA ALA A 423 13.99 20.63 39.58
C ALA A 423 15.31 20.33 38.85
N GLN A 424 15.25 20.18 37.52
CA GLN A 424 16.43 19.91 36.71
C GLN A 424 17.39 21.10 36.65
N ARG A 425 16.91 22.35 36.82
CA ARG A 425 17.77 23.55 36.83
C ARG A 425 18.79 23.60 37.98
N ALA A 426 18.45 22.96 39.10
CA ALA A 426 19.30 22.89 40.28
C ALA A 426 20.22 21.66 40.29
N ALA A 427 20.16 20.80 39.28
CA ALA A 427 20.92 19.56 39.21
C ALA A 427 22.14 19.66 38.30
N LYS A 428 23.18 18.90 38.66
CA LYS A 428 24.32 18.62 37.80
C LYS A 428 23.98 17.46 36.88
N TYR A 429 24.12 17.67 35.58
CA TYR A 429 23.83 16.67 34.56
C TYR A 429 24.65 16.96 33.31
N THR A 430 24.85 15.95 32.46
CA THR A 430 25.33 16.17 31.10
C THR A 430 24.23 15.81 30.12
N PHE A 431 23.97 16.68 29.16
CA PHE A 431 23.05 16.40 28.07
C PHE A 431 23.80 16.43 26.75
N ASP A 432 23.88 15.29 26.08
CA ASP A 432 24.53 15.13 24.79
C ASP A 432 23.47 14.96 23.70
N VAL A 433 23.71 15.54 22.52
CA VAL A 433 22.86 15.45 21.34
C VAL A 433 23.71 15.21 20.10
N ASP A 434 23.22 14.35 19.20
CA ASP A 434 23.87 14.00 17.94
C ASP A 434 22.85 13.63 16.86
N ASP A 435 23.29 13.48 15.61
CA ASP A 435 22.51 12.99 14.46
C ASP A 435 21.15 13.71 14.31
N ILE A 436 21.14 15.05 14.34
CA ILE A 436 19.89 15.81 14.16
C ILE A 436 19.54 15.81 12.68
N VAL A 437 18.38 15.23 12.35
CA VAL A 437 17.82 15.19 11.00
C VAL A 437 16.48 15.91 11.00
N VAL A 438 16.25 16.76 9.99
CA VAL A 438 14.99 17.49 9.80
C VAL A 438 14.49 17.30 8.37
N ASP A 439 13.26 16.82 8.25
CA ASP A 439 12.56 16.62 6.99
C ASP A 439 11.29 17.47 6.92
N ARG A 440 10.98 18.04 5.76
CA ARG A 440 9.62 18.46 5.41
C ARG A 440 8.84 17.23 4.95
N ILE A 441 7.68 16.94 5.56
CA ILE A 441 6.92 15.70 5.29
C ILE A 441 5.60 15.97 4.53
N SER A 442 5.17 15.03 3.68
CA SER A 442 3.82 14.97 3.08
C SER A 442 2.94 13.95 3.78
N ALA A 443 1.66 13.95 3.39
CA ALA A 443 0.68 12.96 3.80
C ALA A 443 0.21 12.10 2.62
N VAL A 444 0.00 10.81 2.87
CA VAL A 444 -0.78 9.91 2.01
C VAL A 444 -2.02 9.49 2.79
N THR A 445 -3.18 9.84 2.27
CA THR A 445 -4.47 9.45 2.82
C THR A 445 -4.94 8.18 2.12
N ILE A 446 -4.98 7.07 2.85
CA ILE A 446 -5.55 5.81 2.40
C ILE A 446 -7.04 5.81 2.74
N VAL A 447 -7.87 5.67 1.71
CA VAL A 447 -9.34 5.60 1.82
C VAL A 447 -9.79 4.17 1.57
N ASP A 448 -10.38 3.51 2.57
CA ASP A 448 -10.90 2.16 2.37
C ASP A 448 -12.21 2.15 1.56
N GLU A 449 -12.66 0.96 1.17
CA GLU A 449 -13.92 0.72 0.44
C GLU A 449 -15.20 1.24 1.15
N ASN A 450 -15.13 1.51 2.45
CA ASN A 450 -16.22 2.10 3.25
C ASN A 450 -16.09 3.62 3.39
N GLY A 451 -15.04 4.23 2.83
CA GLY A 451 -14.75 5.65 2.92
C GLY A 451 -14.02 6.07 4.20
N ASN A 452 -13.56 5.14 5.04
CA ASN A 452 -12.74 5.45 6.20
C ASN A 452 -11.35 5.90 5.75
N LYS A 453 -10.76 6.84 6.49
CA LYS A 453 -9.49 7.47 6.11
C LYS A 453 -8.41 7.18 7.13
N THR A 454 -7.28 6.67 6.66
CA THR A 454 -6.04 6.53 7.42
C THR A 454 -4.99 7.43 6.79
N VAL A 455 -4.35 8.28 7.59
CA VAL A 455 -3.30 9.19 7.10
C VAL A 455 -1.94 8.68 7.53
N GLN A 456 -1.06 8.42 6.57
CA GLN A 456 0.36 8.18 6.80
C GLN A 456 1.16 9.43 6.42
N LYS A 457 2.30 9.65 7.08
CA LYS A 457 3.17 10.81 6.82
C LYS A 457 4.61 10.37 6.67
N GLY A 458 5.33 11.00 5.75
CA GLY A 458 6.70 10.64 5.41
C GLY A 458 7.40 11.72 4.60
N ALA A 459 8.73 11.65 4.55
CA ALA A 459 9.55 12.58 3.81
C ALA A 459 9.57 12.23 2.32
N PRO A 460 9.29 13.17 1.41
CA PRO A 460 9.59 12.98 -0.01
C PRO A 460 11.10 13.02 -0.25
N ALA A 461 11.52 12.57 -1.43
CA ALA A 461 12.92 12.65 -1.85
C ALA A 461 13.33 14.11 -2.04
N THR A 462 14.50 14.46 -1.48
CA THR A 462 15.12 15.77 -1.65
C THR A 462 16.47 15.59 -2.36
N PRO A 463 16.74 16.29 -3.47
CA PRO A 463 18.07 16.32 -4.07
C PRO A 463 19.10 16.93 -3.12
N ALA A 464 20.36 16.50 -3.23
CA ALA A 464 21.46 17.13 -2.53
C ALA A 464 21.63 18.60 -2.95
N ASP A 465 21.88 19.46 -1.98
CA ASP A 465 22.21 20.87 -2.13
C ASP A 465 23.71 21.07 -1.84
N ASP A 466 24.33 22.07 -2.47
CA ASP A 466 25.73 22.42 -2.23
C ASP A 466 25.96 23.02 -0.83
N ARG A 467 24.89 23.37 -0.10
CA ARG A 467 24.94 23.81 1.30
C ARG A 467 25.33 22.67 2.24
N ILE A 468 26.29 22.93 3.13
CA ILE A 468 26.73 21.98 4.16
C ILE A 468 25.54 21.48 4.98
N GLY A 469 25.41 20.16 5.12
CA GLY A 469 24.35 19.48 5.86
C GLY A 469 23.02 19.34 5.12
N PHE A 470 22.94 19.68 3.83
CA PHE A 470 21.76 19.46 2.99
C PHE A 470 22.03 18.39 1.91
N GLY A 471 22.51 17.22 2.33
CA GLY A 471 22.98 16.14 1.45
C GLY A 471 21.92 15.39 0.64
N GLY A 472 20.64 15.78 0.75
CA GLY A 472 19.51 15.11 0.12
C GLY A 472 19.12 13.78 0.81
N ASN A 473 17.95 13.26 0.50
CA ASN A 473 17.42 12.00 1.05
C ASN A 473 16.67 11.19 -0.01
N THR A 474 16.53 9.88 0.24
CA THR A 474 15.55 9.04 -0.44
C THR A 474 14.17 9.27 0.17
N ALA A 475 13.12 9.16 -0.64
CA ALA A 475 11.76 9.25 -0.14
C ALA A 475 11.46 8.09 0.83
N ASP A 476 10.69 8.37 1.87
CA ASP A 476 10.08 7.34 2.70
C ASP A 476 9.08 6.52 1.87
N GLU A 477 8.84 5.28 2.29
CA GLU A 477 7.88 4.38 1.67
C GLU A 477 6.54 4.42 2.43
N VAL A 478 5.44 4.35 1.69
CA VAL A 478 4.10 4.22 2.26
C VAL A 478 3.95 2.77 2.74
N ALA A 479 3.56 2.59 4.00
CA ALA A 479 3.40 1.27 4.57
C ALA A 479 2.05 0.67 4.15
N PHE A 480 2.08 -0.26 3.20
CA PHE A 480 0.91 -1.03 2.81
C PHE A 480 0.75 -2.29 3.66
N ASP A 481 -0.49 -2.55 4.09
CA ASP A 481 -0.86 -3.80 4.75
C ASP A 481 -0.75 -4.97 3.77
N THR A 482 0.31 -5.75 3.93
CA THR A 482 0.57 -6.98 3.17
C THR A 482 0.12 -8.24 3.92
N THR A 483 -0.49 -8.08 5.09
CA THR A 483 -0.90 -9.23 5.90
C THR A 483 -2.07 -9.96 5.25
N LYS A 484 -1.92 -11.28 5.15
CA LYS A 484 -3.03 -12.18 4.84
C LYS A 484 -3.67 -12.56 6.16
N THR A 485 -4.94 -12.22 6.35
CA THR A 485 -5.63 -12.47 7.61
C THR A 485 -6.88 -13.30 7.34
N GLU A 486 -6.85 -14.56 7.75
CA GLU A 486 -8.04 -15.39 7.70
C GLU A 486 -8.98 -14.98 8.85
N VAL A 487 -10.13 -14.37 8.52
CA VAL A 487 -11.14 -13.98 9.50
C VAL A 487 -12.28 -14.99 9.47
N TYR A 488 -12.52 -15.65 10.60
CA TYR A 488 -13.55 -16.68 10.70
C TYR A 488 -14.70 -16.20 11.58
N THR A 489 -15.71 -15.60 10.96
CA THR A 489 -16.94 -15.15 11.63
C THR A 489 -18.08 -16.14 11.38
N ARG A 490 -18.91 -16.40 12.38
CA ARG A 490 -20.15 -17.17 12.18
C ARG A 490 -21.18 -16.32 11.42
N PRO A 491 -22.02 -16.88 10.53
CA PRO A 491 -22.08 -18.27 10.05
C PRO A 491 -21.27 -18.52 8.76
N THR A 492 -20.51 -17.54 8.28
CA THR A 492 -19.78 -17.55 7.01
C THR A 492 -18.31 -17.23 7.23
N ALA A 493 -17.42 -18.19 6.96
CA ALA A 493 -15.98 -17.93 6.97
C ALA A 493 -15.61 -17.01 5.78
N GLU A 494 -15.43 -15.72 6.05
CA GLU A 494 -14.91 -14.74 5.10
C GLU A 494 -13.40 -14.57 5.31
N CYS A 495 -12.59 -15.29 4.55
CA CYS A 495 -11.14 -15.11 4.60
C CYS A 495 -10.76 -13.80 3.88
N ILE A 496 -10.04 -12.88 4.54
CA ILE A 496 -9.38 -11.79 3.84
C ILE A 496 -8.09 -12.36 3.25
N ASP A 497 -8.06 -12.61 1.95
CA ASP A 497 -6.86 -13.13 1.28
C ASP A 497 -5.74 -12.08 1.30
N ARG A 498 -6.09 -10.82 1.04
CA ARG A 498 -5.16 -9.68 1.05
C ARG A 498 -5.90 -8.34 1.02
N THR A 499 -5.20 -7.27 1.40
CA THR A 499 -5.59 -5.89 1.08
C THR A 499 -4.85 -5.46 -0.17
N GLU A 500 -5.56 -4.87 -1.14
CA GLU A 500 -4.97 -4.27 -2.34
C GLU A 500 -5.15 -2.76 -2.32
N TYR A 501 -4.22 -2.05 -2.95
CA TYR A 501 -4.15 -0.59 -2.98
C TYR A 501 -4.26 -0.07 -4.40
N TYR A 502 -4.82 1.12 -4.57
CA TYR A 502 -5.21 1.67 -5.86
C TYR A 502 -5.02 3.18 -5.92
N TYR A 503 -4.61 3.69 -7.08
CA TYR A 503 -4.47 5.14 -7.30
C TYR A 503 -5.81 5.85 -7.48
N ASP A 504 -6.86 5.10 -7.80
CA ASP A 504 -8.17 5.64 -8.17
C ASP A 504 -9.31 5.05 -7.33
N SER A 505 -10.35 5.86 -7.15
CA SER A 505 -11.53 5.46 -6.37
C SER A 505 -12.34 4.32 -7.00
N GLN A 506 -12.17 4.05 -8.30
CA GLN A 506 -12.83 2.93 -8.97
C GLN A 506 -12.04 1.62 -8.79
N MET A 507 -10.87 1.66 -8.14
CA MET A 507 -10.02 0.52 -7.84
C MET A 507 -9.62 -0.26 -9.09
N THR A 508 -9.16 0.46 -10.10
CA THR A 508 -8.78 -0.11 -11.42
C THR A 508 -7.28 -0.10 -11.67
N ARG A 509 -6.54 0.77 -10.97
CA ARG A 509 -5.09 0.93 -11.10
C ARG A 509 -4.37 0.48 -9.83
N PRO A 510 -3.93 -0.78 -9.74
CA PRO A 510 -3.30 -1.32 -8.55
C PRO A 510 -1.98 -0.62 -8.21
N ILE A 511 -1.63 -0.64 -6.94
CA ILE A 511 -0.39 -0.13 -6.38
C ILE A 511 0.29 -1.26 -5.61
N ASP A 512 1.46 -1.68 -6.09
CA ASP A 512 2.31 -2.62 -5.36
C ASP A 512 3.28 -1.89 -4.42
N PHE A 513 3.68 -0.69 -4.82
CA PHE A 513 4.67 0.13 -4.13
C PHE A 513 4.36 1.62 -4.29
N MET A 514 4.63 2.40 -3.25
CA MET A 514 4.49 3.85 -3.29
C MET A 514 5.47 4.52 -2.32
N SER A 515 6.14 5.57 -2.79
CA SER A 515 6.92 6.48 -1.94
C SER A 515 6.19 7.79 -1.72
N PHE A 516 6.51 8.47 -0.62
CA PHE A 516 5.99 9.81 -0.35
C PHE A 516 6.46 10.81 -1.41
N SER A 517 5.54 11.64 -1.88
CA SER A 517 5.81 12.67 -2.89
C SER A 517 5.67 14.09 -2.31
N VAL A 518 6.05 15.11 -3.08
CA VAL A 518 6.00 16.53 -2.66
C VAL A 518 4.58 17.13 -2.70
N VAL A 519 3.58 16.27 -2.85
CA VAL A 519 2.16 16.60 -2.82
C VAL A 519 1.47 15.62 -1.89
N ASP A 520 0.46 16.09 -1.16
CA ASP A 520 -0.39 15.18 -0.41
C ASP A 520 -1.21 14.34 -1.37
N GLU A 521 -1.29 13.04 -1.11
CA GLU A 521 -1.93 12.09 -2.00
C GLU A 521 -3.08 11.36 -1.36
N VAL A 522 -3.98 10.88 -2.21
CA VAL A 522 -5.07 10.00 -1.81
C VAL A 522 -4.94 8.71 -2.60
N VAL A 523 -4.87 7.60 -1.89
CA VAL A 523 -4.94 6.25 -2.46
C VAL A 523 -6.12 5.51 -1.85
N TYR A 524 -6.56 4.46 -2.52
CA TYR A 524 -7.74 3.70 -2.14
C TYR A 524 -7.34 2.28 -1.81
N SER A 525 -7.98 1.67 -0.83
CA SER A 525 -7.73 0.28 -0.48
C SER A 525 -9.01 -0.54 -0.54
N LYS A 526 -8.85 -1.80 -0.91
CA LYS A 526 -9.92 -2.78 -1.01
C LYS A 526 -9.50 -4.07 -0.31
N ARG A 527 -10.41 -4.64 0.47
CA ARG A 527 -10.20 -5.99 1.01
C ARG A 527 -10.64 -7.01 0.00
N ILE A 528 -9.71 -7.86 -0.44
CA ILE A 528 -10.03 -8.98 -1.29
C ILE A 528 -10.43 -10.15 -0.40
N LEU A 529 -11.74 -10.35 -0.32
CA LEU A 529 -12.34 -11.46 0.41
C LEU A 529 -12.31 -12.71 -0.46
N LYS A 530 -11.69 -13.77 0.05
CA LYS A 530 -11.90 -15.14 -0.43
C LYS A 530 -13.05 -15.72 0.38
N GLN A 531 -14.26 -15.57 -0.15
CA GLN A 531 -15.43 -16.25 0.38
C GLN A 531 -15.25 -17.76 0.12
N SER A 532 -15.11 -18.56 1.18
CA SER A 532 -15.16 -20.02 1.00
C SER A 532 -16.59 -20.41 0.68
N SER A 533 -16.84 -20.92 -0.52
CA SER A 533 -18.16 -21.40 -0.94
C SER A 533 -18.58 -22.72 -0.27
N VAL A 534 -17.73 -23.32 0.59
CA VAL A 534 -17.91 -24.72 1.02
C VAL A 534 -17.45 -25.05 2.45
N ASN A 535 -16.93 -24.09 3.24
CA ASN A 535 -16.38 -24.41 4.57
C ASN A 535 -17.21 -23.77 5.69
N GLN A 536 -17.94 -24.58 6.45
CA GLN A 536 -18.33 -24.18 7.81
C GLN A 536 -17.17 -24.53 8.74
N VAL A 537 -16.52 -23.52 9.31
CA VAL A 537 -15.48 -23.79 10.29
C VAL A 537 -16.11 -23.98 11.66
N ALA A 538 -15.92 -25.17 12.23
CA ALA A 538 -16.43 -25.48 13.55
C ALA A 538 -15.54 -24.87 14.66
N PHE A 539 -14.22 -24.79 14.46
CA PHE A 539 -13.23 -24.21 15.39
C PHE A 539 -12.04 -23.57 14.68
N CYS A 540 -11.72 -22.31 15.04
CA CYS A 540 -10.51 -21.58 14.63
C CYS A 540 -9.78 -21.13 15.89
N GLY A 541 -8.81 -21.91 16.36
CA GLY A 541 -8.23 -21.72 17.68
C GLY A 541 -9.24 -22.06 18.78
N PHE A 542 -8.78 -22.68 19.85
CA PHE A 542 -9.62 -23.00 21.02
C PHE A 542 -9.78 -21.79 21.96
N ASP A 543 -9.76 -20.57 21.39
CA ASP A 543 -9.76 -19.28 22.10
C ASP A 543 -11.12 -18.91 22.71
N GLY A 544 -12.21 -19.38 22.11
CA GLY A 544 -13.57 -19.19 22.61
C GLY A 544 -13.93 -20.18 23.71
N LYS A 545 -14.21 -19.69 24.92
CA LYS A 545 -14.55 -20.47 26.14
C LYS A 545 -15.82 -21.35 26.06
N THR A 546 -16.43 -21.49 24.90
CA THR A 546 -17.78 -22.01 24.75
C THR A 546 -17.91 -22.95 23.58
N MET A 547 -17.54 -24.20 23.82
CA MET A 547 -17.97 -25.30 22.96
C MET A 547 -19.36 -25.73 23.43
N TYR A 548 -20.39 -25.47 22.62
CA TYR A 548 -21.78 -25.80 22.95
C TYR A 548 -22.26 -27.00 22.15
N ARG A 549 -22.99 -27.90 22.82
CA ARG A 549 -23.90 -28.85 22.18
C ARG A 549 -25.13 -28.09 21.67
N SER A 550 -25.81 -28.63 20.65
CA SER A 550 -26.97 -28.02 19.96
C SER A 550 -28.08 -27.44 20.86
N SER A 551 -28.96 -26.67 20.23
CA SER A 551 -30.07 -25.86 20.78
C SER A 551 -31.15 -26.62 21.58
N VAL A 552 -30.94 -27.90 21.91
CA VAL A 552 -31.91 -28.74 22.61
C VAL A 552 -31.83 -28.50 24.12
N GLN A 553 -32.80 -27.75 24.66
CA GLN A 553 -33.06 -27.68 26.11
C GLN A 553 -33.53 -29.04 26.62
N TRP A 554 -32.63 -29.87 27.14
CA TRP A 554 -33.02 -31.04 27.92
C TRP A 554 -33.58 -30.58 29.26
N VAL A 555 -34.91 -30.59 29.35
CA VAL A 555 -35.67 -30.37 30.58
C VAL A 555 -35.50 -31.62 31.45
N ASN A 556 -34.93 -31.47 32.65
CA ASN A 556 -34.81 -32.48 33.71
C ASN A 556 -33.69 -33.53 33.64
N ASN A 557 -32.42 -33.13 33.58
CA ASN A 557 -31.41 -33.81 34.41
C ASN A 557 -30.19 -32.90 34.67
N THR A 558 -29.68 -32.97 35.89
CA THR A 558 -28.47 -32.34 36.42
C THR A 558 -27.21 -32.68 35.59
N PHE A 559 -27.02 -32.02 34.45
CA PHE A 559 -25.75 -32.02 33.72
C PHE A 559 -25.30 -30.57 33.49
N SER A 560 -24.66 -30.01 34.51
CA SER A 560 -23.91 -28.76 34.44
C SER A 560 -22.44 -29.08 34.10
N GLY A 561 -22.00 -28.79 32.87
CA GLY A 561 -20.58 -28.88 32.48
C GLY A 561 -20.38 -28.80 30.97
N ASN A 562 -19.21 -28.33 30.52
CA ASN A 562 -18.80 -28.34 29.11
C ASN A 562 -18.84 -29.77 28.56
N MET A 563 -19.74 -30.06 27.60
CA MET A 563 -20.10 -31.43 27.17
C MET A 563 -19.32 -31.93 25.94
N CYS A 564 -18.26 -31.25 25.50
CA CYS A 564 -17.59 -31.58 24.23
C CYS A 564 -16.45 -32.59 24.33
N TYR A 565 -15.94 -32.84 25.53
CA TYR A 565 -15.06 -33.97 25.87
C TYR A 565 -15.28 -34.33 27.35
N SER A 566 -14.72 -35.44 27.85
CA SER A 566 -14.91 -35.85 29.26
C SER A 566 -13.61 -36.27 29.93
N ASN A 567 -13.23 -35.55 31.00
CA ASN A 567 -12.16 -35.96 31.92
C ASN A 567 -12.73 -36.55 33.23
N SER A 568 -11.89 -37.27 33.97
CA SER A 568 -12.15 -37.71 35.35
C SER A 568 -10.96 -37.46 36.24
N ALA A 569 -11.12 -37.61 37.56
CA ALA A 569 -10.02 -37.49 38.52
C ALA A 569 -8.83 -38.42 38.16
N ASP A 570 -9.12 -39.62 37.65
CA ASP A 570 -8.11 -40.64 37.37
C ASP A 570 -7.65 -40.65 35.90
N HIS A 571 -8.33 -39.93 35.00
CA HIS A 571 -8.04 -39.90 33.57
C HIS A 571 -8.27 -38.50 33.01
N GLN A 572 -7.19 -37.73 32.85
CA GLN A 572 -7.20 -36.42 32.19
C GLN A 572 -6.62 -36.58 30.79
N VAL A 573 -7.51 -36.55 29.79
CA VAL A 573 -7.13 -36.76 28.39
C VAL A 573 -7.04 -35.45 27.64
N TRP A 574 -7.93 -34.50 27.94
CA TRP A 574 -8.18 -33.32 27.11
C TRP A 574 -7.92 -32.03 27.88
N ASP A 575 -7.07 -31.16 27.34
CA ASP A 575 -6.80 -29.85 27.91
C ASP A 575 -6.72 -28.76 26.83
N ILE A 576 -7.31 -27.60 27.10
CA ILE A 576 -7.13 -26.42 26.23
C ILE A 576 -5.90 -25.66 26.73
N VAL A 577 -4.89 -25.54 25.89
CA VAL A 577 -3.58 -24.98 26.24
C VAL A 577 -3.23 -23.79 25.37
N ASP A 578 -2.42 -22.87 25.89
CA ASP A 578 -1.87 -21.70 25.17
C ASP A 578 -0.37 -21.87 24.82
N THR A 579 0.20 -23.04 25.09
CA THR A 579 1.62 -23.35 24.85
C THR A 579 1.94 -23.67 23.40
N GLN A 580 0.94 -24.09 22.62
CA GLN A 580 1.02 -24.38 21.20
C GLN A 580 -0.30 -23.95 20.55
N SER A 581 -0.22 -23.25 19.41
CA SER A 581 -1.38 -22.98 18.55
C SER A 581 -0.95 -22.98 17.09
N TYR A 582 -1.87 -23.33 16.20
CA TYR A 582 -1.74 -23.12 14.75
C TYR A 582 -2.50 -21.87 14.34
N THR A 583 -3.74 -21.72 14.84
CA THR A 583 -4.56 -20.53 14.67
C THR A 583 -4.93 -19.94 16.02
N GLY A 584 -4.86 -18.62 16.15
CA GLY A 584 -5.22 -17.94 17.40
C GLY A 584 -4.21 -18.18 18.53
N SER A 585 -4.66 -18.15 19.79
CA SER A 585 -3.78 -18.25 20.98
C SER A 585 -3.86 -19.58 21.75
N LYS A 586 -4.74 -20.50 21.36
CA LYS A 586 -4.98 -21.77 22.07
C LYS A 586 -5.22 -22.95 21.14
N SER A 587 -4.79 -24.15 21.56
CA SER A 587 -5.10 -25.44 20.93
C SER A 587 -5.66 -26.46 21.93
N MET A 588 -6.15 -27.60 21.43
CA MET A 588 -6.53 -28.74 22.26
C MET A 588 -5.35 -29.71 22.37
N HIS A 589 -4.85 -29.94 23.57
CA HIS A 589 -3.91 -31.02 23.86
C HIS A 589 -4.68 -32.29 24.23
N MET A 590 -4.26 -33.42 23.66
CA MET A 590 -4.79 -34.75 23.96
C MET A 590 -3.66 -35.67 24.37
N ALA A 591 -3.79 -36.34 25.53
CA ALA A 591 -2.91 -37.43 25.97
C ALA A 591 -3.73 -38.71 26.23
N LEU A 592 -3.57 -39.71 25.38
CA LEU A 592 -4.40 -40.92 25.37
C LEU A 592 -3.57 -42.19 25.63
N SER A 593 -4.13 -43.12 26.40
CA SER A 593 -3.60 -44.47 26.62
C SER A 593 -4.62 -45.55 26.24
N SER A 594 -4.14 -46.71 25.79
CA SER A 594 -4.95 -47.89 25.47
C SER A 594 -5.76 -48.43 26.66
N THR A 595 -5.33 -48.10 27.88
CA THR A 595 -6.00 -48.49 29.13
C THR A 595 -7.18 -47.59 29.49
N TYR A 596 -7.33 -46.44 28.83
CA TYR A 596 -8.38 -45.48 29.18
C TYR A 596 -9.76 -45.92 28.71
N PRO A 597 -10.80 -45.70 29.52
CA PRO A 597 -12.16 -46.13 29.19
C PRO A 597 -12.71 -45.36 27.99
N ASP A 598 -13.61 -46.00 27.25
CA ASP A 598 -14.12 -45.50 25.97
C ASP A 598 -14.74 -44.10 26.08
N ALA A 599 -15.45 -43.80 27.18
CA ALA A 599 -16.02 -42.47 27.45
C ALA A 599 -15.00 -41.31 27.56
N ARG A 600 -13.69 -41.59 27.51
CA ARG A 600 -12.63 -40.57 27.52
C ARG A 600 -12.10 -40.23 26.12
N LYS A 601 -12.57 -40.96 25.11
CA LYS A 601 -12.00 -41.00 23.77
C LYS A 601 -12.69 -40.08 22.76
N TYR A 602 -13.69 -39.31 23.18
CA TYR A 602 -14.58 -38.58 22.29
C TYR A 602 -14.37 -37.08 22.37
N LEU A 603 -14.33 -36.43 21.21
CA LEU A 603 -14.35 -34.98 21.05
C LEU A 603 -15.51 -34.59 20.11
N TYR A 604 -16.51 -33.89 20.64
CA TYR A 604 -17.57 -33.30 19.84
C TYR A 604 -17.04 -32.07 19.11
N ILE A 605 -17.23 -32.06 17.79
CA ILE A 605 -16.72 -31.01 16.90
C ILE A 605 -17.82 -30.27 16.12
N GLY A 606 -19.09 -30.47 16.45
CA GLY A 606 -20.17 -29.76 15.75
C GLY A 606 -20.30 -28.29 16.14
N ASN A 607 -20.00 -27.93 17.39
CA ASN A 607 -20.17 -26.57 17.93
C ASN A 607 -21.56 -25.94 17.65
N GLY A 608 -22.62 -26.76 17.69
CA GLY A 608 -23.99 -26.39 17.33
C GLY A 608 -24.40 -26.73 15.90
N TYR A 609 -23.47 -27.19 15.06
CA TYR A 609 -23.75 -27.79 13.75
C TYR A 609 -24.14 -29.27 13.88
N GLU A 610 -25.05 -29.71 13.01
CA GLU A 610 -25.59 -31.05 12.92
C GLU A 610 -25.50 -31.53 11.45
N TYR A 611 -25.12 -32.78 11.24
CA TYR A 611 -25.08 -33.40 9.92
C TYR A 611 -26.47 -33.49 9.31
N GLU A 612 -26.50 -33.24 8.01
CA GLU A 612 -27.66 -33.47 7.16
C GLU A 612 -27.66 -34.88 6.61
N ASP A 613 -28.87 -35.39 6.35
CA ASP A 613 -29.07 -36.75 5.90
C ASP A 613 -28.57 -36.95 4.47
N ASN A 614 -27.76 -37.99 4.29
CA ASN A 614 -27.18 -38.40 3.01
C ASN A 614 -26.24 -37.36 2.38
N VAL A 615 -25.64 -36.49 3.20
CA VAL A 615 -24.63 -35.53 2.75
C VAL A 615 -23.24 -36.07 3.07
N THR A 616 -22.34 -35.90 2.10
CA THR A 616 -20.92 -36.20 2.26
C THR A 616 -20.20 -34.96 2.79
N TYR A 617 -19.32 -35.16 3.75
CA TYR A 617 -18.51 -34.13 4.39
C TYR A 617 -17.04 -34.53 4.35
N HIS A 618 -16.16 -33.55 4.24
CA HIS A 618 -14.76 -33.64 4.62
C HIS A 618 -14.58 -32.91 5.94
N VAL A 619 -14.04 -33.59 6.94
CA VAL A 619 -13.60 -32.96 8.18
C VAL A 619 -12.09 -32.92 8.17
N SER A 620 -11.53 -31.71 8.17
CA SER A 620 -10.08 -31.51 8.26
C SER A 620 -9.70 -31.00 9.64
N LEU A 621 -8.59 -31.50 10.16
CA LEU A 621 -8.02 -31.12 11.44
C LEU A 621 -6.49 -31.04 11.33
N ARG A 622 -5.89 -30.07 12.02
CA ARG A 622 -4.43 -29.94 12.13
C ARG A 622 -3.96 -30.67 13.38
N ILE A 623 -2.99 -31.56 13.22
CA ILE A 623 -2.40 -32.33 14.31
C ILE A 623 -0.89 -32.06 14.36
N LYS A 624 -0.37 -31.82 15.57
CA LYS A 624 1.06 -31.72 15.86
C LYS A 624 1.41 -32.67 17.00
N LYS A 625 2.55 -33.36 16.89
CA LYS A 625 3.06 -34.26 17.92
C LYS A 625 3.40 -33.50 19.20
N ASP A 626 3.12 -34.10 20.35
CA ASP A 626 3.72 -33.68 21.60
C ASP A 626 5.11 -34.30 21.75
N ALA A 627 6.15 -33.50 21.53
CA ALA A 627 7.54 -33.93 21.55
C ALA A 627 8.06 -34.27 22.95
N GLU A 628 7.38 -33.82 24.02
CA GLU A 628 7.77 -34.10 25.40
C GLU A 628 7.27 -35.46 25.90
N THR A 629 6.31 -36.06 25.19
CA THR A 629 5.69 -37.33 25.54
C THR A 629 6.16 -38.45 24.61
N GLU A 630 6.49 -39.61 25.17
CA GLU A 630 6.87 -40.79 24.37
C GLU A 630 5.67 -41.28 23.54
N GLN A 631 5.87 -41.38 22.23
CA GLN A 631 4.83 -41.76 21.27
C GLN A 631 5.00 -43.23 20.89
N ASN A 632 4.00 -44.07 21.20
CA ASN A 632 4.05 -45.51 20.93
C ASN A 632 2.77 -46.00 20.25
N GLY A 633 2.91 -47.00 19.36
CA GLY A 633 1.78 -47.64 18.71
C GLY A 633 1.17 -46.83 17.56
N ASN A 634 -0.15 -46.73 17.51
CA ASN A 634 -0.92 -46.04 16.47
C ASN A 634 -1.97 -45.10 17.08
N LEU A 635 -2.18 -43.96 16.44
CA LEU A 635 -3.31 -43.07 16.67
C LEU A 635 -4.40 -43.37 15.65
N LYS A 636 -5.54 -43.89 16.10
CA LYS A 636 -6.72 -44.12 15.27
C LYS A 636 -7.75 -43.02 15.53
N ILE A 637 -8.20 -42.35 14.48
CA ILE A 637 -9.22 -41.31 14.54
C ILE A 637 -10.40 -41.77 13.70
N THR A 638 -11.58 -41.89 14.32
CA THR A 638 -12.83 -42.28 13.65
C THR A 638 -13.80 -41.12 13.71
N LEU A 639 -14.25 -40.67 12.53
CA LEU A 639 -15.28 -39.65 12.38
C LEU A 639 -16.67 -40.31 12.34
N GLY A 640 -17.63 -39.70 13.01
CA GLY A 640 -18.98 -40.22 13.12
C GLY A 640 -19.97 -39.23 13.72
N GLY A 641 -21.17 -39.73 13.99
CA GLY A 641 -22.26 -39.00 14.63
C GLY A 641 -22.40 -39.34 16.11
N GLY A 642 -22.57 -38.34 16.96
CA GLY A 642 -22.69 -38.52 18.40
C GLY A 642 -23.19 -37.28 19.12
N GLY A 643 -24.11 -37.46 20.06
CA GLY A 643 -24.68 -36.36 20.83
C GLY A 643 -23.95 -36.07 22.14
N ASP A 644 -23.17 -37.02 22.67
CA ASP A 644 -22.37 -36.81 23.86
C ASP A 644 -21.02 -37.56 23.81
N VAL A 645 -20.26 -37.37 24.87
CA VAL A 645 -18.89 -37.89 25.04
C VAL A 645 -18.83 -39.19 25.83
N TYR A 646 -19.98 -39.78 26.19
CA TYR A 646 -20.08 -40.92 27.11
C TYR A 646 -20.18 -42.28 26.41
N GLY A 647 -19.67 -42.40 25.18
CA GLY A 647 -19.61 -43.69 24.46
C GLY A 647 -20.79 -43.97 23.52
N ARG A 648 -21.64 -42.98 23.24
CA ARG A 648 -22.76 -43.11 22.30
C ARG A 648 -22.37 -42.52 20.95
N PHE A 649 -21.68 -43.32 20.15
CA PHE A 649 -21.08 -42.92 18.89
C PHE A 649 -21.50 -43.86 17.75
N ILE A 650 -21.93 -43.28 16.64
CA ILE A 650 -22.21 -43.99 15.40
C ILE A 650 -21.05 -43.72 14.45
N SER A 651 -20.26 -44.75 14.16
CA SER A 651 -19.18 -44.67 13.18
C SER A 651 -19.73 -44.36 11.79
N GLY A 652 -19.04 -43.49 11.05
CA GLY A 652 -19.30 -43.27 9.62
C GLY A 652 -18.88 -44.42 8.72
N GLY A 653 -18.34 -45.51 9.28
CA GLY A 653 -17.87 -46.70 8.56
C GLY A 653 -16.36 -46.68 8.30
N ASP A 654 -15.85 -47.65 7.55
CA ASP A 654 -14.41 -47.83 7.32
C ASP A 654 -13.76 -46.64 6.57
N GLY A 655 -14.54 -45.93 5.76
CA GLY A 655 -14.08 -44.74 5.04
C GLY A 655 -13.91 -43.48 5.90
N SER A 656 -14.46 -43.48 7.13
CA SER A 656 -14.36 -42.34 8.06
C SER A 656 -13.32 -42.56 9.15
N VAL A 657 -12.31 -43.39 8.85
CA VAL A 657 -11.25 -43.76 9.79
C VAL A 657 -9.89 -43.41 9.19
N ILE A 658 -9.04 -42.75 9.98
CA ILE A 658 -7.61 -42.65 9.70
C ILE A 658 -6.82 -43.31 10.82
N THR A 659 -5.68 -43.90 10.47
CA THR A 659 -4.74 -44.50 11.43
C THR A 659 -3.35 -43.97 11.13
N ILE A 660 -2.74 -43.32 12.11
CA ILE A 660 -1.44 -42.66 12.00
C ILE A 660 -0.47 -43.41 12.92
N PRO A 661 0.59 -44.04 12.38
CA PRO A 661 1.64 -44.62 13.22
C PRO A 661 2.27 -43.54 14.11
N ALA A 662 2.50 -43.84 15.39
CA ALA A 662 3.02 -42.87 16.35
C ALA A 662 4.37 -42.27 15.90
N GLY A 663 5.24 -43.07 15.28
CA GLY A 663 6.51 -42.61 14.71
C GLY A 663 6.40 -41.76 13.44
N ALA A 664 5.22 -41.66 12.84
CA ALA A 664 4.94 -40.80 11.68
C ALA A 664 4.25 -39.47 12.06
N LEU A 665 3.93 -39.27 13.35
CA LEU A 665 3.42 -37.99 13.84
C LEU A 665 4.50 -36.92 13.73
N SER A 666 4.16 -35.82 13.06
CA SER A 666 5.07 -34.71 12.76
C SER A 666 5.22 -33.77 13.95
N ASP A 667 6.43 -33.25 14.16
CA ASP A 667 6.70 -32.14 15.08
C ASP A 667 6.21 -30.79 14.50
N GLU A 668 5.76 -30.76 13.24
CA GLU A 668 5.10 -29.62 12.58
C GLU A 668 3.59 -29.86 12.40
N TRP A 669 2.81 -28.78 12.37
CA TRP A 669 1.36 -28.83 12.17
C TRP A 669 0.98 -29.44 10.82
N THR A 670 0.39 -30.64 10.86
CA THR A 670 0.04 -31.43 9.68
C THR A 670 -1.47 -31.56 9.57
N GLU A 671 -2.01 -31.32 8.37
CA GLU A 671 -3.45 -31.46 8.12
C GLU A 671 -3.82 -32.90 7.81
N TYR A 672 -4.91 -33.37 8.42
CA TYR A 672 -5.54 -34.64 8.13
C TYR A 672 -6.99 -34.40 7.75
N THR A 673 -7.44 -35.03 6.66
CA THR A 673 -8.82 -34.91 6.18
C THR A 673 -9.48 -36.28 6.23
N ILE A 674 -10.65 -36.34 6.87
CA ILE A 674 -11.44 -37.55 7.05
C ILE A 674 -12.80 -37.34 6.36
N PRO A 675 -13.15 -38.15 5.35
CA PRO A 675 -14.47 -38.07 4.73
C PRO A 675 -15.52 -38.84 5.55
N ILE A 676 -16.76 -38.38 5.51
CA ILE A 676 -17.92 -39.12 6.02
C ILE A 676 -19.11 -38.86 5.12
N THR A 677 -19.89 -39.89 4.80
CA THR A 677 -21.27 -39.69 4.31
C THR A 677 -22.20 -40.01 5.45
N PHE A 678 -22.92 -39.01 5.95
CA PHE A 678 -23.82 -39.22 7.07
C PHE A 678 -25.10 -39.89 6.55
N ILE A 679 -25.26 -41.17 6.85
CA ILE A 679 -26.46 -41.93 6.48
C ILE A 679 -27.30 -42.08 7.75
N PRO A 680 -28.59 -41.70 7.74
CA PRO A 680 -29.49 -41.93 8.86
C PRO A 680 -29.55 -43.43 9.14
N GLN A 681 -28.97 -43.87 10.24
CA GLN A 681 -29.07 -45.26 10.66
C GLN A 681 -30.43 -45.43 11.35
N THR A 682 -31.27 -46.35 10.88
CA THR A 682 -32.40 -46.86 11.68
C THR A 682 -31.81 -47.58 12.89
N ILE A 683 -31.77 -46.89 14.03
CA ILE A 683 -31.29 -47.47 15.28
C ILE A 683 -32.32 -48.51 15.71
N ASP A 684 -31.92 -49.80 15.76
CA ASP A 684 -32.75 -50.84 16.36
C ASP A 684 -33.00 -50.47 17.83
N GLN A 685 -34.25 -50.15 18.17
CA GLN A 685 -34.61 -49.54 19.46
C GLN A 685 -34.39 -50.47 20.66
N SER A 686 -34.00 -51.73 20.46
CA SER A 686 -33.91 -52.76 21.50
C SER A 686 -32.81 -52.56 22.57
N GLY A 687 -32.11 -51.42 22.58
CA GLY A 687 -31.13 -51.08 23.62
C GLY A 687 -30.96 -49.58 23.94
N PHE A 688 -31.72 -48.69 23.29
CA PHE A 688 -31.51 -47.24 23.31
C PHE A 688 -32.81 -46.43 23.53
N GLU A 689 -33.68 -46.89 24.43
CA GLU A 689 -35.08 -46.43 24.61
C GLU A 689 -35.33 -44.93 24.87
N ASN A 690 -34.34 -44.02 24.89
CA ASN A 690 -34.50 -42.64 25.39
C ASN A 690 -33.90 -41.49 24.55
N TYR A 691 -33.39 -41.71 23.33
CA TYR A 691 -32.72 -40.63 22.56
C TYR A 691 -33.30 -40.46 21.15
N ASN A 692 -33.60 -39.21 20.78
CA ASN A 692 -34.10 -38.83 19.44
C ASN A 692 -33.01 -39.00 18.38
N GLU A 693 -33.39 -39.23 17.12
CA GLU A 693 -32.50 -39.34 15.95
C GLU A 693 -31.57 -38.13 15.81
N ASP A 694 -32.06 -36.93 16.14
CA ASP A 694 -31.27 -35.69 16.13
C ASP A 694 -30.07 -35.71 17.07
N TYR A 695 -30.11 -36.56 18.10
CA TYR A 695 -28.98 -36.76 19.02
C TYR A 695 -27.71 -37.16 18.27
N TYR A 696 -27.82 -37.94 17.21
CA TYR A 696 -26.68 -38.53 16.51
C TYR A 696 -26.22 -37.72 15.30
N ARG A 697 -26.88 -36.60 15.00
CA ARG A 697 -26.48 -35.70 13.92
C ARG A 697 -25.22 -34.90 14.28
N GLY A 698 -24.86 -34.81 15.56
CA GLY A 698 -23.68 -34.07 16.01
C GLY A 698 -22.34 -34.63 15.49
N PRO A 699 -21.54 -33.85 14.73
CA PRO A 699 -20.18 -34.25 14.34
C PRO A 699 -19.30 -34.55 15.55
N THR A 700 -18.74 -35.76 15.60
CA THR A 700 -17.92 -36.25 16.71
C THR A 700 -16.72 -37.03 16.18
N LEU A 701 -15.57 -36.83 16.82
CA LEU A 701 -14.35 -37.63 16.61
C LEU A 701 -14.15 -38.60 17.78
N LYS A 702 -13.84 -39.85 17.46
CA LYS A 702 -13.35 -40.85 18.41
C LYS A 702 -11.86 -41.09 18.20
N PHE A 703 -11.10 -41.05 19.28
CA PHE A 703 -9.65 -41.29 19.29
C PHE A 703 -9.33 -42.59 20.01
N ASP A 704 -8.63 -43.50 19.35
CA ASP A 704 -8.20 -44.78 19.89
C ASP A 704 -6.68 -44.96 19.73
N THR A 705 -6.08 -45.74 20.61
CA THR A 705 -4.68 -46.16 20.50
C THR A 705 -4.49 -47.56 21.08
N ASP A 706 -3.52 -48.29 20.54
CA ASP A 706 -3.04 -49.59 21.03
C ASP A 706 -1.95 -49.45 22.11
N SER A 707 -1.40 -48.25 22.32
CA SER A 707 -0.40 -47.96 23.35
C SER A 707 -0.63 -46.60 24.02
N SER A 708 0.20 -45.59 23.76
CA SER A 708 0.08 -44.24 24.32
C SER A 708 0.50 -43.22 23.28
N VAL A 709 -0.33 -42.18 23.09
CA VAL A 709 -0.11 -41.10 22.12
C VAL A 709 -0.50 -39.77 22.74
N ALA A 710 0.29 -38.73 22.50
CA ALA A 710 -0.05 -37.35 22.87
C ALA A 710 0.15 -36.38 21.70
N VAL A 711 -0.84 -35.52 21.44
CA VAL A 711 -0.86 -34.59 20.30
C VAL A 711 -1.57 -33.28 20.65
N TYR A 712 -1.26 -32.24 19.90
CA TYR A 712 -2.03 -31.01 19.83
C TYR A 712 -2.94 -31.04 18.60
N LEU A 713 -4.17 -30.56 18.76
CA LEU A 713 -5.18 -30.43 17.71
C LEU A 713 -5.60 -28.97 17.59
N ASP A 714 -5.72 -28.50 16.36
CA ASP A 714 -6.21 -27.16 16.05
C ASP A 714 -6.99 -27.17 14.71
N THR A 715 -7.69 -26.07 14.44
CA THR A 715 -8.35 -25.74 13.17
C THR A 715 -9.16 -26.89 12.60
N VAL A 716 -10.32 -27.14 13.22
CA VAL A 716 -11.25 -28.17 12.74
C VAL A 716 -12.26 -27.53 11.80
N THR A 717 -12.25 -27.98 10.55
CA THR A 717 -13.15 -27.53 9.49
C THR A 717 -14.12 -28.64 9.10
N ILE A 718 -15.37 -28.30 8.83
CA ILE A 718 -16.39 -29.23 8.34
C ILE A 718 -16.88 -28.68 7.01
N SER A 719 -16.52 -29.36 5.92
CA SER A 719 -16.85 -28.96 4.57
C SER A 719 -17.82 -29.95 3.96
N THR A 720 -18.93 -29.49 3.38
CA THR A 720 -19.75 -30.35 2.52
C THR A 720 -18.96 -30.70 1.26
N VAL A 721 -19.09 -31.93 0.78
CA VAL A 721 -18.54 -32.30 -0.52
C VAL A 721 -19.63 -32.09 -1.56
N CYS A 722 -19.48 -31.06 -2.39
CA CYS A 722 -20.24 -31.00 -3.64
C CYS A 722 -19.85 -32.22 -4.47
N GLY A 723 -20.78 -33.15 -4.69
CA GLY A 723 -20.54 -34.33 -5.52
C GLY A 723 -20.15 -33.95 -6.95
N PRO A 724 -19.61 -34.90 -7.74
CA PRO A 724 -19.29 -34.65 -9.13
C PRO A 724 -20.52 -34.16 -9.88
N VAL A 725 -20.42 -32.99 -10.49
CA VAL A 725 -21.43 -32.45 -11.39
C VAL A 725 -21.37 -33.29 -12.67
N SER A 726 -22.45 -34.00 -13.00
CA SER A 726 -22.58 -34.68 -14.29
C SER A 726 -23.55 -33.92 -15.17
N GLY A 727 -23.10 -33.63 -16.40
CA GLY A 727 -23.92 -33.05 -17.45
C GLY A 727 -24.17 -34.11 -18.52
N GLU A 728 -25.43 -34.40 -18.83
CA GLU A 728 -25.81 -35.21 -19.98
C GLU A 728 -26.62 -34.35 -20.95
N LEU A 729 -26.25 -34.39 -22.24
CA LEU A 729 -27.05 -33.84 -23.32
C LEU A 729 -28.17 -34.83 -23.66
N ILE A 730 -29.41 -34.45 -23.37
CA ILE A 730 -30.59 -35.24 -23.70
C ILE A 730 -31.21 -34.68 -24.97
N ASP A 731 -31.40 -35.56 -25.96
CA ASP A 731 -32.06 -35.21 -27.21
C ASP A 731 -33.58 -35.42 -27.04
N THR A 732 -34.30 -34.37 -26.64
CA THR A 732 -35.73 -34.51 -26.29
C THR A 732 -36.68 -34.43 -27.49
N ASN A 733 -36.18 -34.17 -28.72
CA ASN A 733 -36.97 -34.33 -29.94
C ASN A 733 -36.10 -34.28 -31.21
N ALA A 734 -36.03 -35.40 -31.95
CA ALA A 734 -35.30 -35.52 -33.22
C ALA A 734 -35.76 -34.55 -34.34
N ASN A 735 -36.86 -33.81 -34.14
CA ASN A 735 -37.45 -32.93 -35.15
C ASN A 735 -37.26 -31.42 -34.87
N VAL A 736 -36.60 -31.02 -33.79
CA VAL A 736 -36.50 -29.58 -33.42
C VAL A 736 -35.08 -29.11 -33.05
N ASN A 737 -34.04 -29.96 -33.10
CA ASN A 737 -32.66 -29.61 -32.71
C ASN A 737 -32.58 -28.86 -31.37
N THR A 738 -33.43 -29.21 -30.40
CA THR A 738 -33.35 -28.68 -29.04
C THR A 738 -32.61 -29.69 -28.18
N GLN A 739 -31.32 -29.45 -27.95
CA GLN A 739 -30.54 -30.21 -26.99
C GLN A 739 -30.81 -29.66 -25.59
N GLU A 740 -31.25 -30.52 -24.67
CA GLU A 740 -31.41 -30.17 -23.25
C GLU A 740 -30.16 -30.62 -22.48
N LEU A 741 -29.57 -29.71 -21.70
CA LEU A 741 -28.49 -30.05 -20.79
C LEU A 741 -29.10 -30.42 -19.44
N ARG A 742 -29.10 -31.70 -19.07
CA ARG A 742 -29.43 -32.15 -17.72
C ARG A 742 -28.17 -32.08 -16.88
N ILE A 743 -28.17 -31.20 -15.89
CA ILE A 743 -27.11 -31.13 -14.86
C ILE A 743 -27.64 -31.77 -13.58
N THR A 744 -26.96 -32.83 -13.13
CA THR A 744 -27.23 -33.47 -11.84
C THR A 744 -26.15 -33.02 -10.86
N SER A 745 -26.56 -32.28 -9.80
CA SER A 745 -25.71 -31.88 -8.67
C SER A 745 -26.32 -32.39 -7.38
N SER A 746 -25.49 -32.80 -6.41
CA SER A 746 -25.95 -33.31 -5.12
C SER A 746 -26.43 -32.21 -4.17
N TYR A 747 -26.25 -30.92 -4.48
CA TYR A 747 -26.79 -29.82 -3.67
C TYR A 747 -27.04 -28.55 -4.50
N THR A 748 -28.25 -28.02 -4.43
CA THR A 748 -28.57 -26.61 -4.69
C THR A 748 -29.65 -26.21 -3.71
N ASP A 749 -29.26 -25.69 -2.55
CA ASP A 749 -30.17 -24.99 -1.64
C ASP A 749 -29.92 -23.49 -1.79
N ASN A 750 -30.64 -22.87 -2.72
CA ASN A 750 -30.96 -21.46 -2.61
C ASN A 750 -32.41 -21.43 -2.12
N ALA A 751 -32.65 -20.81 -0.97
CA ALA A 751 -33.97 -20.68 -0.35
C ALA A 751 -35.07 -20.12 -1.28
N ASP A 752 -34.68 -19.50 -2.40
CA ASP A 752 -35.57 -18.93 -3.41
C ASP A 752 -35.94 -19.91 -4.55
N GLY A 753 -35.45 -21.16 -4.54
CA GLY A 753 -35.73 -22.15 -5.57
C GLY A 753 -35.24 -21.74 -6.97
N LYS A 754 -34.24 -20.85 -7.05
CA LYS A 754 -33.69 -20.32 -8.31
C LYS A 754 -32.16 -20.27 -8.32
N ILE A 755 -31.57 -20.42 -9.51
CA ILE A 755 -30.15 -20.21 -9.79
C ILE A 755 -29.96 -19.22 -10.94
N VAL A 756 -28.94 -18.36 -10.86
CA VAL A 756 -28.64 -17.36 -11.90
C VAL A 756 -27.39 -17.78 -12.69
N LEU A 757 -27.54 -18.03 -13.98
CA LEU A 757 -26.45 -18.33 -14.90
C LEU A 757 -26.42 -17.26 -16.01
N ALA A 758 -25.26 -16.62 -16.21
CA ALA A 758 -25.08 -15.54 -17.17
C ALA A 758 -26.15 -14.43 -17.07
N GLY A 759 -26.51 -14.04 -15.84
CA GLY A 759 -27.52 -13.01 -15.58
C GLY A 759 -28.98 -13.45 -15.77
N THR A 760 -29.24 -14.72 -16.10
CA THR A 760 -30.60 -15.27 -16.27
C THR A 760 -30.96 -16.18 -15.10
N ALA A 761 -32.12 -15.96 -14.49
CA ALA A 761 -32.62 -16.77 -13.37
C ALA A 761 -33.43 -17.99 -13.87
N TYR A 762 -33.14 -19.16 -13.32
CA TYR A 762 -33.78 -20.45 -13.65
C TYR A 762 -34.48 -21.03 -12.43
N ASP A 763 -35.67 -21.59 -12.61
CA ASP A 763 -36.42 -22.28 -11.54
C ASP A 763 -35.86 -23.71 -11.31
N ILE A 764 -35.73 -24.10 -10.05
CA ILE A 764 -35.31 -25.45 -9.62
C ILE A 764 -36.56 -26.31 -9.49
N VAL A 765 -36.76 -27.25 -10.42
CA VAL A 765 -38.03 -28.02 -10.53
C VAL A 765 -37.91 -29.44 -9.94
N GLU A 766 -36.68 -29.94 -9.76
CA GLU A 766 -36.31 -31.15 -9.01
C GLU A 766 -34.81 -31.04 -8.64
N ARG A 767 -34.18 -32.01 -7.96
CA ARG A 767 -32.73 -32.02 -7.63
C ARG A 767 -31.81 -32.16 -8.88
N GLY A 768 -32.06 -31.33 -9.90
CA GLY A 768 -31.38 -31.20 -11.18
C GLY A 768 -31.97 -30.01 -11.95
N ILE A 769 -31.11 -29.25 -12.63
CA ILE A 769 -31.51 -28.08 -13.44
C ILE A 769 -32.14 -28.59 -14.75
N LEU A 770 -33.35 -28.13 -15.10
CA LEU A 770 -33.93 -28.30 -16.43
C LEU A 770 -33.80 -26.97 -17.20
N ALA A 771 -32.72 -26.80 -17.97
CA ALA A 771 -32.53 -25.61 -18.78
C ALA A 771 -33.30 -25.73 -20.11
N LYS A 772 -34.48 -25.11 -20.20
CA LYS A 772 -35.12 -24.86 -21.50
C LYS A 772 -34.56 -23.59 -22.11
N SER A 773 -33.64 -23.75 -23.06
CA SER A 773 -33.22 -22.66 -23.95
C SER A 773 -34.30 -22.43 -25.01
N SER A 774 -34.88 -21.23 -25.05
CA SER A 774 -35.40 -20.68 -26.29
C SER A 774 -34.42 -19.61 -26.78
N THR A 775 -33.68 -19.96 -27.83
CA THR A 775 -32.97 -19.07 -28.76
C THR A 775 -31.90 -18.16 -28.15
N ASN A 776 -30.68 -18.69 -27.98
CA ASN A 776 -29.48 -18.17 -28.64
C ASN A 776 -28.29 -19.10 -28.34
N THR A 777 -27.75 -19.69 -29.41
CA THR A 777 -26.55 -20.51 -29.45
C THR A 777 -25.32 -19.71 -29.02
N ALA A 778 -24.70 -20.09 -27.90
CA ALA A 778 -23.27 -19.91 -27.69
C ALA A 778 -22.63 -21.30 -27.84
N ALA A 779 -21.81 -21.48 -28.87
CA ALA A 779 -20.99 -22.67 -29.01
C ALA A 779 -19.88 -22.61 -27.95
N LEU A 780 -19.77 -23.67 -27.14
CA LEU A 780 -18.55 -23.94 -26.38
C LEU A 780 -17.63 -24.72 -27.31
N ASP A 781 -16.51 -24.12 -27.70
CA ASP A 781 -15.45 -24.85 -28.41
C ASP A 781 -14.74 -25.79 -27.43
N GLU A 782 -14.48 -27.03 -27.87
CA GLU A 782 -13.69 -28.01 -27.13
C GLU A 782 -12.20 -27.60 -27.13
N GLY A 783 -11.61 -27.42 -25.94
CA GLY A 783 -10.16 -27.56 -25.71
C GLY A 783 -9.46 -26.39 -25.03
N GLY A 784 -9.00 -26.62 -23.78
CA GLY A 784 -8.14 -25.73 -23.00
C GLY A 784 -8.17 -26.06 -21.53
#